data_AF-A0A7X9L0R8-F1
#
_entry.id   AF-A0A7X9L0R8-F1
#
_cell.length_a   1.000
_cell.length_b   1.000
_cell.length_c   1.000
_cell.angle_alpha   90.00
_cell.angle_beta   90.00
_cell.angle_gamma   90.00
#
_symmetry.space_group_name_H-M   'P 1'
#
loop_
_entity.id
_entity.type
_entity.pdbx_description
1 polymer ?
#
loop_
_entity_poly.entity_id
_entity_poly.type
_entity_poly.pdbx_seq_one_letter_code
_entity_poly.pdbx_strand_id
1 'polypeptide(L)'
;MKKFLEFKRRVLLLVLTLVLLLGNTGFAATFTDISGHKYEEAIARLAEKGIIRDFGDGSFKADEVLDEDAASDMLFNAFKLLPVYPIEDPGPDEDGNVFEKALYSTETTTANVTSAMLPAAPDTMGTWSENITNAVIEARLLEDDPENKITEKEFATAISKALLGADKEIDFIAEGKEKEILPKDFNPTDNEILRGNAAYLLDYAIKDLNIITIMATSDIHGNILPYKRGGSPVEVGGSAKAGFLFDEMKKKNPNTLILDGGDSPYNMDIVNHSKGKASVDIMNAQGYDATVLGNHDFDYDFENLLLLAKRADYAMLSANTFWKDGRYPEEFKPYIIKELDGLKIGIAGLTDDLSKLTTHYENTKDIDLYDQWEVGEKTIKELEDKVDIIILLAHLHSHNNSIPEKINNIDLIIAGGNDTFGRPILKNDSIIINPGGVGVAVNQINLNLIKGQIIGYTFNQIYLSPNVPEKEEVKAIVDHYKADLEASMSKVVGKSTVDIAWSSPLVRTQEHELGNFIADALREFGDADIGIMNGGGIRGGLTEGDITVGDVFKILPFDNKVTVLEVTGKTLFEALENGVSGYPETRGKFPQVSGIKYTFDGAKPAGERIVSVTKTDGSPIEMDAWYKLVCNDFMSGGGDGYSMFNVLNPEGGLGSDTDFKDLEGCKLVYATSIFYRNLLTDYIREKGVITPEIEGRITILNPQEVK
;
A
#
# COMPACT_ATOMS: atom_id res chain seq x y z
N MET A 1 -10.17 31.65 29.26
CA MET A 1 -9.34 32.42 28.32
C MET A 1 -8.64 31.54 27.28
N LYS A 2 -7.97 30.44 27.64
CA LYS A 2 -7.49 29.42 26.66
C LYS A 2 -8.59 28.89 25.72
N LYS A 3 -9.79 28.61 26.25
CA LYS A 3 -10.98 28.18 25.48
C LYS A 3 -11.63 29.24 24.58
N PHE A 4 -11.14 30.49 24.56
CA PHE A 4 -11.67 31.57 23.68
C PHE A 4 -10.74 31.86 22.50
N LEU A 5 -9.46 31.44 22.56
CA LEU A 5 -8.55 31.48 21.41
C LEU A 5 -8.72 30.23 20.51
N GLU A 6 -9.06 29.07 21.09
CA GLU A 6 -9.53 27.87 20.36
C GLU A 6 -10.79 28.14 19.51
N PHE A 7 -11.55 29.20 19.80
CA PHE A 7 -12.71 29.61 19.00
C PHE A 7 -12.30 30.30 17.68
N LYS A 8 -11.12 30.96 17.61
CA LYS A 8 -10.54 31.47 16.35
C LYS A 8 -10.00 30.35 15.45
N ARG A 9 -9.53 29.23 16.06
CA ARG A 9 -9.19 27.99 15.35
C ARG A 9 -10.37 27.37 14.59
N ARG A 10 -11.63 27.75 14.88
CA ARG A 10 -12.83 27.21 14.20
C ARG A 10 -13.52 28.16 13.24
N VAL A 11 -13.21 29.47 13.27
CA VAL A 11 -13.77 30.44 12.32
C VAL A 11 -12.85 30.64 11.10
N LEU A 12 -11.54 30.37 11.19
CA LEU A 12 -10.66 30.39 10.00
C LEU A 12 -10.75 29.11 9.14
N LEU A 13 -11.39 28.05 9.66
CA LEU A 13 -11.96 27.00 8.82
C LEU A 13 -12.98 27.55 7.80
N LEU A 14 -13.45 28.81 7.90
CA LEU A 14 -14.21 29.50 6.83
C LEU A 14 -13.32 30.11 5.73
N VAL A 15 -12.00 30.14 5.87
CA VAL A 15 -11.06 30.39 4.75
C VAL A 15 -10.76 29.08 4.00
N LEU A 16 -11.59 28.05 4.17
CA LEU A 16 -11.82 27.03 3.13
C LEU A 16 -12.26 27.65 1.77
N THR A 17 -12.45 28.97 1.67
CA THR A 17 -13.22 29.59 0.60
C THR A 17 -12.50 30.65 -0.21
N LEU A 18 -11.25 31.08 0.07
CA LEU A 18 -10.71 32.21 -0.69
C LEU A 18 -9.92 31.89 -1.96
N VAL A 19 -9.40 30.68 -2.18
CA VAL A 19 -8.80 30.32 -3.49
C VAL A 19 -8.89 28.81 -3.79
N LEU A 20 -10.10 28.24 -3.75
CA LEU A 20 -10.42 27.29 -4.81
C LEU A 20 -10.41 28.12 -6.09
N LEU A 21 -9.43 27.93 -6.97
CA LEU A 21 -9.45 28.49 -8.32
C LEU A 21 -9.76 30.01 -8.38
N LEU A 22 -8.79 30.87 -8.06
CA LEU A 22 -8.70 32.07 -8.89
C LEU A 22 -8.04 31.61 -10.18
N GLY A 23 -8.90 31.10 -11.07
CA GLY A 23 -8.54 30.87 -12.45
C GLY A 23 -7.82 32.10 -12.99
N ASN A 24 -6.85 31.82 -13.87
CA ASN A 24 -6.20 32.78 -14.74
C ASN A 24 -7.16 33.90 -15.19
N THR A 25 -7.18 34.99 -14.45
CA THR A 25 -7.51 36.31 -15.00
C THR A 25 -6.28 37.15 -14.74
N GLY A 26 -5.41 37.17 -15.75
CA GLY A 26 -4.23 38.02 -15.78
C GLY A 26 -4.64 39.47 -15.56
N PHE A 27 -4.42 39.95 -14.35
CA PHE A 27 -3.93 41.29 -14.14
C PHE A 27 -2.47 41.12 -13.77
N ALA A 28 -1.57 41.57 -14.65
CA ALA A 28 -0.18 41.75 -14.25
C ALA A 28 -0.20 42.63 -13.00
N ALA A 29 0.15 42.07 -11.85
CA ALA A 29 0.27 42.83 -10.62
C ALA A 29 1.41 43.83 -10.82
N THR A 30 1.08 45.07 -11.16
CA THR A 30 2.06 46.15 -11.20
C THR A 30 2.27 46.61 -9.76
N PHE A 31 3.37 46.19 -9.15
CA PHE A 31 3.72 46.65 -7.81
C PHE A 31 3.96 48.16 -7.82
N THR A 32 3.45 48.86 -6.81
CA THR A 32 3.46 50.33 -6.78
C THR A 32 4.84 50.94 -6.47
N ASP A 33 5.78 50.13 -5.99
CA ASP A 33 7.05 50.56 -5.39
C ASP A 33 8.30 50.09 -6.17
N ILE A 34 8.14 49.39 -7.30
CA ILE A 34 9.29 48.82 -8.04
C ILE A 34 9.72 49.65 -9.26
N SER A 35 8.99 50.72 -9.59
CA SER A 35 9.29 51.53 -10.78
C SER A 35 10.67 52.17 -10.66
N GLY A 36 11.55 51.90 -11.63
CA GLY A 36 12.95 52.37 -11.64
C GLY A 36 13.90 51.52 -10.80
N HIS A 37 13.43 50.44 -10.17
CA HIS A 37 14.30 49.50 -9.45
C HIS A 37 15.11 48.65 -10.44
N LYS A 38 16.38 48.34 -10.11
CA LYS A 38 17.30 47.62 -11.00
C LYS A 38 16.82 46.23 -11.46
N TYR A 39 15.88 45.63 -10.74
CA TYR A 39 15.29 44.31 -11.04
C TYR A 39 13.78 44.37 -11.34
N GLU A 40 13.25 45.53 -11.71
CA GLU A 40 11.83 45.74 -12.02
C GLU A 40 11.29 44.67 -12.99
N GLU A 41 12.00 44.36 -14.08
CA GLU A 41 11.55 43.38 -15.06
C GLU A 41 11.50 41.94 -14.52
N ALA A 42 12.51 41.54 -13.74
CA ALA A 42 12.56 40.20 -13.14
C ALA A 42 11.40 40.02 -12.13
N ILE A 43 11.17 41.05 -11.31
CA ILE A 43 10.04 41.09 -10.38
C ILE A 43 8.71 41.01 -11.16
N ALA A 44 8.54 41.78 -12.23
CA ALA A 44 7.33 41.74 -13.05
C ALA A 44 7.08 40.35 -13.66
N ARG A 45 8.10 39.69 -14.20
CA ARG A 45 7.99 38.32 -14.77
C ARG A 45 7.61 37.28 -13.73
N LEU A 46 8.21 37.33 -12.53
CA LEU A 46 7.84 36.42 -11.45
C LEU A 46 6.41 36.64 -10.96
N ALA A 47 5.96 37.89 -10.90
CA ALA A 47 4.57 38.21 -10.54
C ALA A 47 3.57 37.74 -11.60
N GLU A 48 3.89 37.89 -12.89
CA GLU A 48 3.09 37.36 -13.99
C GLU A 48 2.98 35.82 -13.94
N LYS A 49 4.06 35.14 -13.54
CA LYS A 49 4.08 33.69 -13.28
C LYS A 49 3.38 33.29 -11.97
N GLY A 50 2.90 34.25 -11.17
CA GLY A 50 2.26 34.03 -9.88
C GLY A 50 3.21 33.51 -8.78
N ILE A 51 4.52 33.66 -8.96
CA ILE A 51 5.56 33.16 -8.03
C ILE A 51 5.72 34.09 -6.83
N ILE A 52 5.57 35.40 -7.05
CA ILE A 52 5.62 36.43 -6.00
C ILE A 52 4.33 37.23 -5.99
N ARG A 53 3.98 37.79 -4.83
CA ARG A 53 2.76 38.56 -4.58
C ARG A 53 3.04 39.80 -3.75
N ASP A 54 2.09 40.73 -3.71
CA ASP A 54 2.18 41.94 -2.91
C ASP A 54 1.81 41.68 -1.43
N PHE A 55 2.15 42.63 -0.56
CA PHE A 55 1.87 42.55 0.88
C PHE A 55 0.42 42.92 1.28
N GLY A 56 -0.51 42.97 0.31
CA GLY A 56 -1.89 43.44 0.48
C GLY A 56 -2.05 44.96 0.34
N ASP A 57 -0.95 45.69 0.21
CA ASP A 57 -0.90 47.14 -0.01
C ASP A 57 -0.43 47.52 -1.43
N GLY A 58 -0.22 46.52 -2.29
CA GLY A 58 0.30 46.71 -3.65
C GLY A 58 1.81 46.87 -3.76
N SER A 59 2.58 46.74 -2.66
CA SER A 59 4.04 46.80 -2.67
C SER A 59 4.71 45.42 -2.69
N PHE A 60 5.90 45.33 -3.31
CA PHE A 60 6.78 44.15 -3.25
C PHE A 60 7.93 44.31 -2.24
N LYS A 61 8.30 45.55 -1.92
CA LYS A 61 9.37 45.94 -0.99
C LYS A 61 10.74 45.39 -1.36
N ALA A 62 11.18 45.68 -2.59
CA ALA A 62 12.39 45.10 -3.18
C ALA A 62 13.68 45.32 -2.36
N ASP A 63 13.74 46.41 -1.59
CA ASP A 63 14.90 46.79 -0.76
C ASP A 63 14.85 46.26 0.68
N GLU A 64 13.80 45.51 1.06
CA GLU A 64 13.72 44.83 2.35
C GLU A 64 14.42 43.46 2.31
N VAL A 65 14.85 42.99 3.47
CA VAL A 65 15.45 41.66 3.65
C VAL A 65 14.39 40.58 3.43
N LEU A 66 14.77 39.50 2.75
CA LEU A 66 13.93 38.32 2.57
C LEU A 66 13.97 37.47 3.85
N ASP A 67 12.80 37.19 4.42
CA ASP A 67 12.65 36.20 5.49
C ASP A 67 12.49 34.78 4.92
N GLU A 68 12.63 33.77 5.77
CA GLU A 68 12.58 32.36 5.37
C GLU A 68 11.18 31.94 4.88
N ASP A 69 10.11 32.47 5.48
CA ASP A 69 8.73 32.25 5.03
C ASP A 69 8.53 32.70 3.58
N ALA A 70 8.97 33.92 3.24
CA ALA A 70 8.88 34.45 1.89
C ALA A 70 9.81 33.72 0.92
N ALA A 71 11.00 33.30 1.37
CA ALA A 71 11.89 32.47 0.57
C ALA A 71 11.25 31.11 0.26
N SER A 72 10.64 30.47 1.25
CA SER A 72 9.92 29.21 1.11
C SER A 72 8.74 29.35 0.13
N ASP A 73 7.94 30.40 0.25
CA ASP A 73 6.84 30.65 -0.70
C ASP A 73 7.35 30.86 -2.14
N MET A 74 8.44 31.61 -2.30
CA MET A 74 9.09 31.80 -3.62
C MET A 74 9.55 30.47 -4.23
N LEU A 75 10.27 29.64 -3.47
CA LEU A 75 10.77 28.34 -3.93
C LEU A 75 9.61 27.38 -4.21
N PHE A 76 8.65 27.29 -3.29
CA PHE A 76 7.45 26.46 -3.41
C PHE A 76 6.66 26.74 -4.69
N ASN A 77 6.46 28.02 -5.01
CA ASN A 77 5.72 28.43 -6.20
C ASN A 77 6.53 28.25 -7.49
N ALA A 78 7.82 28.59 -7.47
CA ALA A 78 8.70 28.47 -8.63
C ALA A 78 8.90 27.01 -9.04
N PHE A 79 9.13 26.12 -8.08
CA PHE A 79 9.40 24.70 -8.30
C PHE A 79 8.17 23.82 -8.17
N LYS A 80 6.96 24.41 -8.22
CA LYS A 80 5.68 23.70 -8.36
C LYS A 80 5.49 22.60 -7.31
N LEU A 81 5.89 22.83 -6.06
CA LEU A 81 5.73 21.86 -4.99
C LEU A 81 4.28 21.79 -4.50
N LEU A 82 3.82 20.62 -4.09
CA LEU A 82 2.57 20.46 -3.34
C LEU A 82 2.79 20.76 -1.85
N PRO A 83 1.78 21.31 -1.16
CA PRO A 83 1.86 21.52 0.28
C PRO A 83 1.94 20.17 1.00
N VAL A 84 2.71 20.16 2.08
CA VAL A 84 2.78 19.03 3.00
C VAL A 84 1.82 19.32 4.15
N TYR A 85 0.92 18.38 4.45
CA TYR A 85 -0.07 18.52 5.52
C TYR A 85 0.43 17.80 6.78
N PRO A 86 1.06 18.52 7.73
CA PRO A 86 1.71 17.91 8.88
C PRO A 86 0.68 17.22 9.79
N ILE A 87 1.15 16.24 10.53
CA ILE A 87 0.38 15.53 11.55
C ILE A 87 0.65 16.22 12.89
N GLU A 88 -0.40 16.63 13.61
CA GLU A 88 -0.22 17.15 14.98
C GLU A 88 0.38 16.04 15.87
N ASP A 89 1.37 16.40 16.70
CA ASP A 89 1.94 15.48 17.68
C ASP A 89 0.85 14.94 18.60
N PRO A 90 0.57 13.62 18.59
CA PRO A 90 -0.48 13.03 19.41
C PRO A 90 -0.20 13.17 20.92
N GLY A 91 1.01 13.56 21.32
CA GLY A 91 1.44 13.61 22.71
C GLY A 91 1.70 12.21 23.27
N PRO A 92 2.05 12.10 24.56
CA PRO A 92 2.28 10.79 25.19
C PRO A 92 0.98 9.96 25.24
N ASP A 93 1.12 8.64 25.18
CA ASP A 93 0.00 7.70 25.36
C ASP A 93 -0.57 7.72 26.80
N GLU A 94 -1.61 6.92 27.05
CA GLU A 94 -2.27 6.85 28.37
C GLU A 94 -1.33 6.42 29.50
N ASP A 95 -0.22 5.75 29.18
CA ASP A 95 0.81 5.28 30.11
C ASP A 95 1.96 6.28 30.27
N GLY A 96 1.90 7.43 29.59
CA GLY A 96 2.92 8.47 29.64
C GLY A 96 4.14 8.18 28.75
N ASN A 97 4.08 7.16 27.90
CA ASN A 97 5.14 6.90 26.93
C ASN A 97 5.04 7.94 25.82
N VAL A 98 6.14 8.64 25.58
CA VAL A 98 6.32 9.41 24.34
C VAL A 98 6.56 8.41 23.23
N PHE A 99 5.86 8.56 22.10
CA PHE A 99 6.04 7.68 20.96
C PHE A 99 7.51 7.73 20.49
N GLU A 100 8.27 6.67 20.77
CA GLU A 100 9.64 6.53 20.29
C GLU A 100 9.63 6.28 18.78
N LYS A 101 10.49 7.03 18.10
CA LYS A 101 10.75 7.02 16.68
C LYS A 101 11.34 5.68 16.22
N ALA A 102 10.53 4.64 16.01
CA ALA A 102 11.04 3.35 15.55
C ALA A 102 10.26 2.75 14.38
N LEU A 103 10.86 2.85 13.19
CA LEU A 103 10.81 1.82 12.15
C LEU A 103 12.24 1.69 11.59
N TYR A 104 12.59 0.49 11.10
CA TYR A 104 13.95 0.14 10.70
C TYR A 104 14.38 0.92 9.45
N SER A 105 15.45 1.71 9.57
CA SER A 105 16.18 2.29 8.44
C SER A 105 17.37 1.40 8.10
N THR A 106 17.48 1.01 6.83
CA THR A 106 18.79 0.70 6.24
C THR A 106 19.29 1.95 5.53
N GLU A 107 20.57 2.00 5.15
CA GLU A 107 21.14 3.11 4.37
C GLU A 107 20.36 3.44 3.07
N THR A 108 19.46 2.54 2.65
CA THR A 108 18.66 2.65 1.41
C THR A 108 17.15 2.79 1.63
N THR A 109 16.65 2.71 2.87
CA THR A 109 15.20 2.76 3.18
C THR A 109 14.93 3.70 4.34
N THR A 110 14.06 4.68 4.10
CA THR A 110 13.56 5.61 5.13
C THR A 110 12.09 5.31 5.37
N ALA A 111 11.81 4.36 6.24
CA ALA A 111 10.55 4.31 6.94
C ALA A 111 10.87 4.45 8.42
N ASN A 112 10.76 5.64 8.99
CA ASN A 112 10.72 5.86 10.43
C ASN A 112 9.33 6.44 10.79
N VAL A 113 8.77 6.16 11.96
CA VAL A 113 7.51 6.83 12.38
C VAL A 113 7.72 8.35 12.47
N THR A 114 8.97 8.80 12.60
CA THR A 114 9.38 10.20 12.42
C THR A 114 9.20 10.73 11.01
N SER A 115 9.35 9.93 9.96
CA SER A 115 9.05 10.40 8.61
C SER A 115 7.55 10.53 8.39
N ALA A 116 6.73 9.70 9.08
CA ALA A 116 5.28 9.89 9.07
C ALA A 116 4.86 11.17 9.81
N MET A 117 5.54 11.51 10.92
CA MET A 117 5.38 12.78 11.62
C MET A 117 6.30 13.85 11.04
N LEU A 118 5.85 14.49 9.96
CA LEU A 118 6.58 15.58 9.30
C LEU A 118 6.88 16.69 10.32
N PRO A 119 8.16 16.96 10.65
CA PRO A 119 8.51 18.00 11.61
C PRO A 119 8.10 19.36 11.05
N ALA A 120 7.37 20.14 11.84
CA ALA A 120 7.07 21.52 11.49
C ALA A 120 8.26 22.40 11.82
N ALA A 121 8.61 23.31 10.91
CA ALA A 121 9.56 24.38 11.21
C ALA A 121 9.06 25.17 12.44
N PRO A 122 9.83 25.23 13.55
CA PRO A 122 9.32 25.69 14.85
C PRO A 122 8.72 27.10 14.86
N ASP A 123 9.23 27.98 13.99
CA ASP A 123 8.84 29.37 13.82
C ASP A 123 7.56 29.55 12.99
N THR A 124 7.27 28.61 12.10
CA THR A 124 6.05 28.59 11.28
C THR A 124 4.87 27.88 11.94
N MET A 125 5.07 27.22 13.09
CA MET A 125 4.01 26.45 13.75
C MET A 125 2.76 27.29 14.04
N GLY A 126 1.63 26.89 13.47
CA GLY A 126 0.33 27.55 13.63
C GLY A 126 0.16 28.83 12.82
N THR A 127 1.07 29.13 11.90
CA THR A 127 0.89 30.15 10.86
C THR A 127 0.24 29.54 9.61
N TRP A 128 -0.01 30.36 8.58
CA TRP A 128 -0.50 29.87 7.31
C TRP A 128 0.63 29.33 6.40
N SER A 129 1.90 29.66 6.69
CA SER A 129 3.07 29.27 5.89
C SER A 129 3.60 27.88 6.23
N GLU A 130 3.21 27.30 7.37
CA GLU A 130 3.67 25.99 7.87
C GLU A 130 3.73 24.90 6.77
N ASN A 131 2.65 24.70 6.02
CA ASN A 131 2.58 23.65 5.00
C ASN A 131 3.51 23.90 3.80
N ILE A 132 3.76 25.18 3.48
CA ILE A 132 4.63 25.60 2.37
C ILE A 132 6.08 25.40 2.78
N THR A 133 6.45 25.90 3.96
CA THR A 133 7.81 25.77 4.52
C THR A 133 8.17 24.30 4.69
N ASN A 134 7.27 23.49 5.27
CA ASN A 134 7.50 22.04 5.41
C ASN A 134 7.66 21.33 4.06
N ALA A 135 6.93 21.75 3.02
CA ALA A 135 7.12 21.19 1.68
C ALA A 135 8.51 21.49 1.10
N VAL A 136 9.05 22.69 1.35
CA VAL A 136 10.39 23.11 0.89
C VAL A 136 11.49 22.38 1.67
N ILE A 137 11.30 22.20 2.98
CA ILE A 137 12.21 21.44 3.86
C ILE A 137 12.18 19.96 3.49
N GLU A 138 11.00 19.36 3.28
CA GLU A 138 10.89 17.96 2.84
C GLU A 138 11.46 17.76 1.43
N ALA A 139 11.35 18.77 0.55
CA ALA A 139 12.07 18.78 -0.71
C ALA A 139 13.60 18.99 -0.56
N ARG A 140 14.09 19.22 0.67
CA ARG A 140 15.50 19.47 1.06
C ARG A 140 16.12 20.69 0.39
N LEU A 141 15.30 21.69 0.06
CA LEU A 141 15.79 22.90 -0.59
C LEU A 141 16.40 23.88 0.42
N LEU A 142 15.81 23.93 1.61
CA LEU A 142 16.28 24.69 2.77
C LEU A 142 16.51 23.75 3.97
N GLU A 143 17.24 24.24 4.97
CA GLU A 143 17.45 23.57 6.25
C GLU A 143 16.52 24.18 7.31
N ASP A 144 16.08 23.39 8.29
CA ASP A 144 15.22 23.85 9.39
C ASP A 144 16.09 24.53 10.47
N ASP A 145 16.22 25.87 10.41
CA ASP A 145 16.98 26.64 11.41
C ASP A 145 16.19 27.86 11.96
N PRO A 146 15.58 27.74 13.16
CA PRO A 146 14.58 28.67 13.70
C PRO A 146 15.09 30.05 14.15
N GLU A 147 16.35 30.43 13.88
CA GLU A 147 16.88 31.76 14.23
C GLU A 147 17.26 32.66 13.03
N ASN A 148 17.18 32.19 11.78
CA ASN A 148 17.90 32.85 10.68
C ASN A 148 17.04 33.55 9.62
N LYS A 149 17.55 34.71 9.18
CA LYS A 149 17.18 35.30 7.89
C LYS A 149 18.02 34.64 6.81
N ILE A 150 17.47 34.48 5.62
CA ILE A 150 18.15 33.79 4.54
C ILE A 150 19.27 34.65 3.92
N THR A 151 20.44 34.07 3.78
CA THR A 151 21.60 34.70 3.13
C THR A 151 21.53 34.56 1.62
N GLU A 152 22.30 35.38 0.89
CA GLU A 152 22.44 35.25 -0.56
C GLU A 152 22.93 33.86 -0.98
N LYS A 153 23.85 33.29 -0.18
CA LYS A 153 24.41 31.96 -0.41
C LYS A 153 23.39 30.85 -0.20
N GLU A 154 22.63 30.89 0.89
CA GLU A 154 21.60 29.88 1.18
C GLU A 154 20.51 29.89 0.12
N PHE A 155 20.00 31.07 -0.27
CA PHE A 155 18.96 31.15 -1.29
C PHE A 155 19.44 30.68 -2.67
N ALA A 156 20.65 31.07 -3.09
CA ALA A 156 21.24 30.58 -4.34
C ALA A 156 21.52 29.07 -4.31
N THR A 157 21.89 28.53 -3.15
CA THR A 157 22.06 27.08 -2.94
C THR A 157 20.72 26.38 -3.04
N ALA A 158 19.65 26.92 -2.45
CA ALA A 158 18.31 26.36 -2.51
C ALA A 158 17.77 26.28 -3.95
N ILE A 159 17.96 27.34 -4.74
CA ILE A 159 17.63 27.35 -6.18
C ILE A 159 18.38 26.23 -6.92
N SER A 160 19.67 26.10 -6.64
CA SER A 160 20.52 25.11 -7.32
C SER A 160 20.18 23.68 -6.89
N LYS A 161 19.91 23.44 -5.59
CA LYS A 161 19.39 22.17 -5.07
C LYS A 161 18.07 21.80 -5.75
N ALA A 162 17.16 22.76 -5.89
CA ALA A 162 15.87 22.54 -6.52
C ALA A 162 16.02 22.07 -7.97
N LEU A 163 16.91 22.72 -8.74
CA LEU A 163 17.12 22.41 -10.15
C LEU A 163 17.94 21.14 -10.38
N LEU A 164 19.02 20.95 -9.61
CA LEU A 164 20.02 19.91 -9.86
C LEU A 164 19.74 18.61 -9.09
N GLY A 165 18.98 18.67 -7.98
CA GLY A 165 18.74 17.55 -7.07
C GLY A 165 19.47 17.73 -5.74
N ALA A 166 18.70 17.89 -4.66
CA ALA A 166 19.22 18.15 -3.31
C ALA A 166 20.05 16.99 -2.73
N ASP A 167 19.86 15.77 -3.23
CA ASP A 167 20.58 14.58 -2.75
C ASP A 167 21.98 14.42 -3.39
N LYS A 168 22.38 15.30 -4.32
CA LYS A 168 23.71 15.27 -4.94
C LYS A 168 24.79 15.82 -4.01
N GLU A 169 25.90 15.10 -3.92
CA GLU A 169 27.11 15.54 -3.22
C GLU A 169 27.99 16.42 -4.12
N ILE A 170 27.56 17.67 -4.36
CA ILE A 170 28.23 18.62 -5.26
C ILE A 170 28.34 20.03 -4.65
N ASP A 171 29.21 20.87 -5.21
CA ASP A 171 29.18 22.31 -4.97
C ASP A 171 28.07 22.95 -5.83
N PHE A 172 26.89 23.10 -5.23
CA PHE A 172 25.70 23.62 -5.90
C PHE A 172 25.88 25.02 -6.49
N ILE A 173 26.71 25.88 -5.89
CA ILE A 173 26.94 27.23 -6.42
C ILE A 173 27.84 27.17 -7.65
N ALA A 174 28.92 26.39 -7.58
CA ALA A 174 29.84 26.22 -8.70
C ALA A 174 29.13 25.56 -9.89
N GLU A 175 28.42 24.44 -9.64
CA GLU A 175 27.64 23.73 -10.65
C GLU A 175 26.52 24.62 -11.21
N GLY A 176 25.85 25.39 -10.35
CA GLY A 176 24.78 26.28 -10.77
C GLY A 176 25.26 27.37 -11.74
N LYS A 177 26.48 27.88 -11.55
CA LYS A 177 27.11 28.82 -12.48
C LYS A 177 27.54 28.14 -13.78
N GLU A 178 28.06 26.92 -13.71
CA GLU A 178 28.47 26.13 -14.87
C GLU A 178 27.29 25.80 -15.78
N LYS A 179 26.16 25.40 -15.19
CA LYS A 179 24.89 25.09 -15.88
C LYS A 179 24.10 26.34 -16.29
N GLU A 180 24.62 27.54 -16.03
CA GLU A 180 23.97 28.83 -16.31
C GLU A 180 22.59 29.00 -15.65
N ILE A 181 22.36 28.34 -14.50
CA ILE A 181 21.19 28.53 -13.65
C ILE A 181 21.42 29.60 -12.58
N LEU A 182 22.68 29.94 -12.32
CA LEU A 182 23.10 31.14 -11.59
C LEU A 182 23.94 32.03 -12.51
N PRO A 183 23.94 33.36 -12.33
CA PRO A 183 24.77 34.25 -13.15
C PRO A 183 26.27 33.94 -13.00
N LYS A 184 27.02 33.88 -14.11
CA LYS A 184 28.45 33.48 -14.10
C LYS A 184 29.32 34.34 -13.17
N ASP A 185 29.05 35.64 -13.13
CA ASP A 185 29.79 36.61 -12.31
C ASP A 185 29.22 36.75 -10.89
N PHE A 186 28.21 35.95 -10.52
CA PHE A 186 27.65 35.94 -9.18
C PHE A 186 28.65 35.34 -8.19
N ASN A 187 28.86 36.06 -7.09
CA ASN A 187 29.71 35.64 -5.96
C ASN A 187 28.85 35.80 -4.69
N PRO A 188 28.16 34.73 -4.24
CA PRO A 188 27.26 34.82 -3.10
C PRO A 188 28.02 35.17 -1.82
N THR A 189 27.35 35.92 -0.95
CA THR A 189 27.85 36.27 0.38
C THR A 189 26.99 35.65 1.47
N ASP A 190 27.51 35.58 2.70
CA ASP A 190 26.73 35.20 3.88
C ASP A 190 25.93 36.39 4.46
N ASN A 191 25.70 37.44 3.66
CA ASN A 191 24.83 38.55 4.05
C ASN A 191 23.36 38.20 3.74
N GLU A 192 22.45 38.75 4.54
CA GLU A 192 21.00 38.70 4.32
C GLU A 192 20.65 39.15 2.89
N ILE A 193 19.89 38.35 2.15
CA ILE A 193 19.49 38.69 0.77
C ILE A 193 18.31 39.66 0.79
N LEU A 194 18.36 40.68 -0.09
CA LEU A 194 17.21 41.55 -0.32
C LEU A 194 16.21 40.89 -1.27
N ARG A 195 14.91 41.18 -1.08
CA ARG A 195 13.81 40.62 -1.88
C ARG A 195 14.01 40.82 -3.39
N GLY A 196 14.50 41.99 -3.80
CA GLY A 196 14.82 42.29 -5.19
C GLY A 196 15.96 41.41 -5.74
N ASN A 197 17.02 41.17 -4.95
CA ASN A 197 18.13 40.29 -5.35
C ASN A 197 17.64 38.84 -5.50
N ALA A 198 16.82 38.37 -4.56
CA ALA A 198 16.22 37.03 -4.61
C ALA A 198 15.33 36.85 -5.86
N ALA A 199 14.48 37.84 -6.16
CA ALA A 199 13.65 37.84 -7.36
C ALA A 199 14.49 37.75 -8.64
N TYR A 200 15.60 38.50 -8.71
CA TYR A 200 16.51 38.43 -9.85
C TYR A 200 17.16 37.04 -10.01
N LEU A 201 17.68 36.45 -8.93
CA LEU A 201 18.30 35.13 -8.98
C LEU A 201 17.31 34.05 -9.40
N LEU A 202 16.10 34.08 -8.84
CA LEU A 202 15.07 33.11 -9.16
C LEU A 202 14.57 33.25 -10.60
N ASP A 203 14.29 34.46 -11.07
CA ASP A 203 13.91 34.72 -12.46
C ASP A 203 14.99 34.26 -13.45
N TYR A 204 16.27 34.52 -13.13
CA TYR A 204 17.40 34.06 -13.94
C TYR A 204 17.43 32.53 -14.04
N ALA A 205 17.23 31.84 -12.93
CA ALA A 205 17.29 30.39 -12.85
C ALA A 205 16.14 29.68 -13.60
N ILE A 206 14.94 30.28 -13.59
CA ILE A 206 13.74 29.64 -14.17
C ILE A 206 13.36 30.17 -15.55
N LYS A 207 14.19 31.01 -16.18
CA LYS A 207 13.86 31.66 -17.47
C LYS A 207 13.59 30.65 -18.60
N ASP A 208 14.34 29.55 -18.63
CA ASP A 208 14.30 28.50 -19.67
C ASP A 208 13.91 27.13 -19.07
N LEU A 209 13.30 27.13 -17.88
CA LEU A 209 12.98 25.92 -17.14
C LEU A 209 11.65 25.30 -17.61
N ASN A 210 11.71 24.03 -17.99
CA ASN A 210 10.54 23.16 -18.13
C ASN A 210 10.50 22.20 -16.94
N ILE A 211 9.31 21.96 -16.38
CA ILE A 211 9.10 20.98 -15.30
C ILE A 211 8.08 19.95 -15.76
N ILE A 212 8.51 18.70 -15.88
CA ILE A 212 7.62 17.55 -15.99
C ILE A 212 7.45 16.96 -14.61
N THR A 213 6.21 16.93 -14.12
CA THR A 213 5.91 16.37 -12.79
C THR A 213 5.39 14.94 -12.93
N ILE A 214 5.90 14.04 -12.10
CA ILE A 214 5.40 12.69 -11.91
C ILE A 214 4.85 12.61 -10.50
N MET A 215 3.58 12.24 -10.39
CA MET A 215 2.93 11.85 -9.14
C MET A 215 2.88 10.34 -9.10
N ALA A 216 3.64 9.72 -8.18
CA ALA A 216 3.86 8.28 -8.15
C ALA A 216 3.35 7.60 -6.87
N THR A 217 2.73 6.45 -7.05
CA THR A 217 2.38 5.46 -6.03
C THR A 217 2.92 4.08 -6.42
N SER A 218 2.87 3.12 -5.51
CA SER A 218 3.06 1.69 -5.76
C SER A 218 2.44 0.89 -4.63
N ASP A 219 2.21 -0.40 -4.85
CA ASP A 219 1.90 -1.38 -3.81
C ASP A 219 0.71 -0.98 -2.95
N ILE A 220 -0.32 -0.36 -3.55
CA ILE A 220 -1.49 0.13 -2.82
C ILE A 220 -2.17 -1.01 -2.06
N HIS A 221 -2.13 -2.24 -2.59
CA HIS A 221 -2.62 -3.45 -1.93
C HIS A 221 -4.05 -3.27 -1.41
N GLY A 222 -4.90 -2.61 -2.20
CA GLY A 222 -6.29 -2.36 -1.86
C GLY A 222 -6.53 -1.48 -0.62
N ASN A 223 -5.49 -0.83 -0.07
CA ASN A 223 -5.59 0.11 1.05
C ASN A 223 -6.22 1.44 0.59
N ILE A 224 -7.50 1.39 0.28
CA ILE A 224 -8.26 2.52 -0.27
C ILE A 224 -8.83 3.44 0.82
N LEU A 225 -8.94 2.93 2.05
CA LEU A 225 -9.39 3.66 3.22
C LEU A 225 -8.20 4.10 4.08
N PRO A 226 -8.30 5.25 4.75
CA PRO A 226 -7.42 5.57 5.86
C PRO A 226 -7.45 4.48 6.94
N TYR A 227 -6.31 4.20 7.58
CA TYR A 227 -6.21 3.21 8.65
C TYR A 227 -5.15 3.57 9.70
N LYS A 228 -5.30 3.01 10.90
CA LYS A 228 -4.28 3.09 11.96
C LYS A 228 -3.34 1.90 11.85
N ARG A 229 -2.05 2.15 11.63
CA ARG A 229 -1.01 1.12 11.73
C ARG A 229 -0.95 0.61 13.18
N GLY A 230 -0.65 -0.68 13.39
CA GLY A 230 -0.63 -1.28 14.72
C GLY A 230 0.21 -0.47 15.72
N GLY A 231 -0.41 -0.04 16.83
CA GLY A 231 0.22 0.79 17.86
C GLY A 231 0.30 2.29 17.56
N SER A 232 -0.07 2.75 16.35
CA SER A 232 -0.13 4.18 16.02
C SER A 232 -1.43 4.82 16.52
N PRO A 233 -1.36 5.99 17.19
CA PRO A 233 -2.56 6.75 17.53
C PRO A 233 -3.13 7.49 16.31
N VAL A 234 -2.30 7.70 15.28
CA VAL A 234 -2.62 8.45 14.06
C VAL A 234 -3.01 7.53 12.92
N GLU A 235 -4.02 7.96 12.18
CA GLU A 235 -4.48 7.34 10.93
C GLU A 235 -3.71 7.89 9.73
N VAL A 236 -3.36 7.02 8.78
CA VAL A 236 -2.67 7.37 7.53
C VAL A 236 -3.36 6.72 6.34
N GLY A 237 -3.07 7.20 5.14
CA GLY A 237 -3.58 6.65 3.90
C GLY A 237 -4.96 7.19 3.50
N GLY A 238 -5.50 6.59 2.44
CA GLY A 238 -6.80 6.91 1.86
C GLY A 238 -6.69 7.43 0.43
N SER A 239 -7.26 6.69 -0.53
CA SER A 239 -7.18 7.03 -1.95
C SER A 239 -7.86 8.37 -2.30
N ALA A 240 -8.89 8.76 -1.54
CA ALA A 240 -9.53 10.06 -1.75
C ALA A 240 -8.58 11.24 -1.49
N LYS A 241 -7.66 11.11 -0.53
CA LYS A 241 -6.62 12.11 -0.25
C LYS A 241 -5.57 12.18 -1.35
N ALA A 242 -5.14 11.02 -1.85
CA ALA A 242 -4.24 10.96 -3.01
C ALA A 242 -4.87 11.64 -4.24
N GLY A 243 -6.16 11.37 -4.50
CA GLY A 243 -6.89 12.01 -5.60
C GLY A 243 -6.96 13.53 -5.49
N PHE A 244 -7.05 14.08 -4.26
CA PHE A 244 -6.99 15.52 -4.05
C PHE A 244 -5.61 16.09 -4.40
N LEU A 245 -4.53 15.48 -3.90
CA LEU A 245 -3.16 15.93 -4.19
C LEU A 245 -2.85 15.88 -5.69
N PHE A 246 -3.32 14.86 -6.39
CA PHE A 246 -3.21 14.73 -7.84
C PHE A 246 -3.90 15.86 -8.60
N ASP A 247 -5.14 16.20 -8.23
CA ASP A 247 -5.88 17.32 -8.83
C ASP A 247 -5.18 18.66 -8.55
N GLU A 248 -4.67 18.87 -7.33
CA GLU A 248 -3.90 20.05 -6.97
C GLU A 248 -2.61 20.16 -7.79
N MET A 249 -1.91 19.05 -8.01
CA MET A 249 -0.71 19.05 -8.83
C MET A 249 -1.02 19.39 -10.28
N LYS A 250 -2.04 18.75 -10.87
CA LYS A 250 -2.47 19.06 -12.26
C LYS A 250 -2.90 20.52 -12.43
N LYS A 251 -3.51 21.15 -11.41
CA LYS A 251 -3.80 22.60 -11.41
C LYS A 251 -2.52 23.45 -11.36
N LYS A 252 -1.53 23.04 -10.55
CA LYS A 252 -0.29 23.80 -10.36
C LYS A 252 0.68 23.64 -11.54
N ASN A 253 0.74 22.46 -12.13
CA ASN A 253 1.51 22.12 -13.32
C ASN A 253 0.69 21.19 -14.24
N PRO A 254 0.16 21.69 -15.38
CA PRO A 254 -0.57 20.84 -16.32
C PRO A 254 0.33 19.76 -16.98
N ASN A 255 1.65 19.93 -16.92
CA ASN A 255 2.61 18.94 -17.39
C ASN A 255 2.88 17.85 -16.34
N THR A 256 1.80 17.26 -15.81
CA THR A 256 1.85 16.23 -14.74
C THR A 256 1.35 14.88 -15.24
N LEU A 257 2.13 13.84 -15.00
CA LEU A 257 1.76 12.43 -15.15
C LEU A 257 1.44 11.81 -13.79
N ILE A 258 0.43 10.95 -13.74
CA ILE A 258 0.10 10.15 -12.54
C ILE A 258 0.37 8.69 -12.84
N LEU A 259 1.34 8.09 -12.15
CA LEU A 259 1.89 6.78 -12.46
C LEU A 259 1.87 5.87 -11.23
N ASP A 260 1.69 4.57 -11.46
CA ASP A 260 1.67 3.57 -10.38
C ASP A 260 2.63 2.41 -10.64
N GLY A 261 3.33 1.99 -9.60
CA GLY A 261 4.29 0.90 -9.61
C GLY A 261 3.70 -0.51 -9.53
N GLY A 262 2.38 -0.69 -9.56
CA GLY A 262 1.69 -2.00 -9.57
C GLY A 262 1.15 -2.45 -8.22
N ASP A 263 0.51 -3.63 -8.20
CA ASP A 263 -0.07 -4.27 -7.01
C ASP A 263 -1.19 -3.50 -6.30
N SER A 264 -2.02 -2.81 -7.09
CA SER A 264 -3.19 -2.09 -6.60
C SER A 264 -4.45 -2.96 -6.35
N PRO A 265 -4.80 -3.98 -7.15
CA PRO A 265 -6.17 -4.54 -7.16
C PRO A 265 -6.43 -5.71 -6.21
N TYR A 266 -5.59 -5.96 -5.20
CA TYR A 266 -5.73 -7.10 -4.27
C TYR A 266 -5.41 -6.74 -2.80
N ASN A 267 -5.50 -7.70 -1.87
CA ASN A 267 -5.14 -7.69 -0.42
C ASN A 267 -6.18 -7.20 0.60
N MET A 268 -7.09 -6.28 0.28
CA MET A 268 -8.04 -5.74 1.27
C MET A 268 -9.50 -6.11 0.95
N ASP A 269 -10.31 -6.34 1.99
CA ASP A 269 -11.67 -6.89 1.88
C ASP A 269 -12.57 -6.21 0.85
N ILE A 270 -12.58 -4.87 0.81
CA ILE A 270 -13.43 -4.12 -0.13
C ILE A 270 -13.01 -4.43 -1.58
N VAL A 271 -11.71 -4.39 -1.84
CA VAL A 271 -11.15 -4.64 -3.17
C VAL A 271 -11.30 -6.11 -3.54
N ASN A 272 -11.05 -7.03 -2.61
CA ASN A 272 -11.23 -8.47 -2.77
C ASN A 272 -12.68 -8.85 -3.07
N HIS A 273 -13.63 -8.26 -2.34
CA HIS A 273 -15.06 -8.46 -2.59
C HIS A 273 -15.48 -8.05 -4.00
N SER A 274 -14.91 -6.94 -4.48
CA SER A 274 -15.16 -6.42 -5.83
C SER A 274 -14.35 -7.11 -6.94
N LYS A 275 -13.45 -8.05 -6.58
CA LYS A 275 -12.44 -8.65 -7.48
C LYS A 275 -11.58 -7.62 -8.22
N GLY A 276 -11.09 -6.61 -7.51
CA GLY A 276 -10.26 -5.53 -8.06
C GLY A 276 -11.00 -4.35 -8.69
N LYS A 277 -12.33 -4.43 -8.93
CA LYS A 277 -13.08 -3.34 -9.58
C LYS A 277 -13.05 -2.03 -8.79
N ALA A 278 -13.08 -2.12 -7.45
CA ALA A 278 -12.99 -0.94 -6.60
C ALA A 278 -11.69 -0.18 -6.82
N SER A 279 -10.57 -0.89 -6.92
CA SER A 279 -9.25 -0.30 -7.20
C SER A 279 -9.25 0.42 -8.56
N VAL A 280 -9.70 -0.26 -9.63
CA VAL A 280 -9.75 0.33 -10.98
C VAL A 280 -10.63 1.58 -11.04
N ASP A 281 -11.84 1.54 -10.46
CA ASP A 281 -12.76 2.69 -10.47
C ASP A 281 -12.19 3.89 -9.71
N ILE A 282 -11.54 3.64 -8.58
CA ILE A 282 -10.86 4.66 -7.79
C ILE A 282 -9.71 5.27 -8.60
N MET A 283 -8.88 4.45 -9.24
CA MET A 283 -7.77 4.91 -10.07
C MET A 283 -8.24 5.68 -11.31
N ASN A 284 -9.36 5.28 -11.93
CA ASN A 284 -10.00 6.05 -13.00
C ASN A 284 -10.38 7.46 -12.52
N ALA A 285 -11.05 7.57 -11.36
CA ALA A 285 -11.45 8.86 -10.78
C ALA A 285 -10.27 9.70 -10.26
N GLN A 286 -9.16 9.06 -9.89
CA GLN A 286 -7.91 9.73 -9.56
C GLN A 286 -7.17 10.24 -10.81
N GLY A 287 -7.49 9.71 -11.99
CA GLY A 287 -6.97 10.16 -13.27
C GLY A 287 -5.54 9.70 -13.56
N TYR A 288 -5.21 8.45 -13.20
CA TYR A 288 -3.94 7.82 -13.57
C TYR A 288 -3.70 7.86 -15.09
N ASP A 289 -2.44 7.94 -15.48
CA ASP A 289 -2.01 7.81 -16.88
C ASP A 289 -1.60 6.37 -17.19
N ALA A 290 -0.88 5.72 -16.26
CA ALA A 290 -0.48 4.32 -16.38
C ALA A 290 -0.18 3.65 -15.03
N THR A 291 -0.30 2.33 -15.00
CA THR A 291 0.27 1.44 -13.97
C THR A 291 1.04 0.31 -14.65
N VAL A 292 1.91 -0.39 -13.93
CA VAL A 292 2.52 -1.66 -14.37
C VAL A 292 1.85 -2.83 -13.65
N LEU A 293 1.71 -3.98 -14.31
CA LEU A 293 1.26 -5.19 -13.62
C LEU A 293 2.29 -5.63 -12.58
N GLY A 294 1.87 -5.86 -11.34
CA GLY A 294 2.65 -6.53 -10.31
C GLY A 294 2.24 -7.99 -10.13
N ASN A 295 2.82 -8.68 -9.15
CA ASN A 295 2.47 -10.09 -8.89
C ASN A 295 1.03 -10.26 -8.40
N HIS A 296 0.54 -9.37 -7.55
CA HIS A 296 -0.81 -9.46 -6.99
C HIS A 296 -1.91 -9.07 -7.99
N ASP A 297 -1.57 -8.47 -9.14
CA ASP A 297 -2.49 -8.36 -10.28
C ASP A 297 -2.93 -9.73 -10.83
N PHE A 298 -2.14 -10.80 -10.59
CA PHE A 298 -2.42 -12.17 -11.00
C PHE A 298 -3.10 -13.04 -9.93
N ASP A 299 -3.55 -12.46 -8.81
CA ASP A 299 -4.23 -13.20 -7.73
C ASP A 299 -5.68 -13.58 -8.03
N TYR A 300 -6.24 -13.03 -9.11
CA TYR A 300 -7.45 -13.54 -9.74
C TYR A 300 -7.11 -14.26 -11.04
N ASP A 301 -8.07 -15.00 -11.59
CA ASP A 301 -7.93 -15.57 -12.92
C ASP A 301 -7.57 -14.50 -13.97
N PHE A 302 -6.77 -14.88 -14.97
CA PHE A 302 -6.25 -13.94 -15.94
C PHE A 302 -7.37 -13.25 -16.74
N GLU A 303 -8.48 -13.94 -16.99
CA GLU A 303 -9.69 -13.35 -17.59
C GLU A 303 -10.23 -12.17 -16.77
N ASN A 304 -10.26 -12.27 -15.43
CA ASN A 304 -10.63 -11.15 -14.56
C ASN A 304 -9.67 -9.97 -14.75
N LEU A 305 -8.36 -10.21 -14.82
CA LEU A 305 -7.39 -9.14 -15.05
C LEU A 305 -7.61 -8.45 -16.42
N LEU A 306 -7.92 -9.21 -17.48
CA LEU A 306 -8.29 -8.62 -18.78
C LEU A 306 -9.59 -7.79 -18.72
N LEU A 307 -10.54 -8.18 -17.88
CA LEU A 307 -11.76 -7.39 -17.64
C LEU A 307 -11.46 -6.11 -16.85
N LEU A 308 -10.53 -6.15 -15.90
CA LEU A 308 -10.04 -4.97 -15.19
C LEU A 308 -9.32 -4.01 -16.15
N ALA A 309 -8.46 -4.52 -17.03
CA ALA A 309 -7.77 -3.73 -18.04
C ALA A 309 -8.74 -3.05 -19.02
N LYS A 310 -9.83 -3.72 -19.41
CA LYS A 310 -10.91 -3.12 -20.22
C LYS A 310 -11.72 -2.05 -19.48
N ARG A 311 -11.72 -2.09 -18.15
CA ARG A 311 -12.42 -1.13 -17.28
C ARG A 311 -11.56 0.08 -16.96
N ALA A 312 -10.24 -0.04 -17.03
CA ALA A 312 -9.30 1.03 -16.76
C ALA A 312 -9.35 2.12 -17.85
N ASP A 313 -9.42 3.38 -17.42
CA ASP A 313 -9.27 4.56 -18.28
C ASP A 313 -7.79 4.96 -18.45
N TYR A 314 -6.89 4.27 -17.73
CA TYR A 314 -5.44 4.40 -17.77
C TYR A 314 -4.79 3.17 -18.43
N ALA A 315 -3.53 3.29 -18.82
CA ALA A 315 -2.83 2.16 -19.42
C ALA A 315 -2.33 1.17 -18.34
N MET A 316 -2.73 -0.10 -18.43
CA MET A 316 -2.08 -1.18 -17.69
C MET A 316 -0.93 -1.72 -18.54
N LEU A 317 0.30 -1.54 -18.06
CA LEU A 317 1.51 -1.84 -18.79
C LEU A 317 2.14 -3.17 -18.36
N SER A 318 2.58 -3.98 -19.32
CA SER A 318 3.45 -5.13 -19.09
C SER A 318 4.08 -5.57 -20.40
N ALA A 319 5.37 -5.37 -20.56
CA ALA A 319 6.07 -5.74 -21.80
C ALA A 319 6.30 -7.25 -21.92
N ASN A 320 6.32 -7.98 -20.81
CA ASN A 320 6.77 -9.36 -20.75
C ASN A 320 5.68 -10.40 -20.43
N THR A 321 4.40 -10.02 -20.35
CA THR A 321 3.29 -10.98 -20.15
C THR A 321 2.69 -11.43 -21.48
N PHE A 322 2.72 -12.74 -21.76
CA PHE A 322 2.21 -13.34 -23.00
C PHE A 322 1.29 -14.52 -22.71
N TRP A 323 0.40 -14.84 -23.64
CA TRP A 323 -0.25 -16.14 -23.67
C TRP A 323 0.78 -17.24 -23.95
N LYS A 324 0.54 -18.47 -23.50
CA LYS A 324 1.42 -19.63 -23.77
C LYS A 324 1.65 -19.94 -25.25
N ASP A 325 0.73 -19.52 -26.13
CA ASP A 325 0.88 -19.64 -27.58
C ASP A 325 1.77 -18.54 -28.20
N GLY A 326 2.34 -17.66 -27.37
CA GLY A 326 3.23 -16.56 -27.75
C GLY A 326 2.49 -15.29 -28.19
N ARG A 327 1.16 -15.26 -28.15
CA ARG A 327 0.40 -14.04 -28.46
C ARG A 327 0.49 -13.04 -27.31
N TYR A 328 0.60 -11.76 -27.66
CA TYR A 328 0.53 -10.68 -26.70
C TYR A 328 -0.95 -10.37 -26.35
N PRO A 329 -1.32 -10.17 -25.07
CA PRO A 329 -2.68 -9.77 -24.67
C PRO A 329 -2.95 -8.31 -25.05
N GLU A 330 -3.92 -8.07 -25.94
CA GLU A 330 -4.18 -6.74 -26.52
C GLU A 330 -4.74 -5.71 -25.52
N GLU A 331 -5.26 -6.17 -24.38
CA GLU A 331 -5.74 -5.34 -23.29
C GLU A 331 -4.62 -4.59 -22.55
N PHE A 332 -3.38 -5.09 -22.62
CA PHE A 332 -2.20 -4.42 -22.05
C PHE A 332 -1.40 -3.71 -23.12
N LYS A 333 -0.39 -2.94 -22.69
CA LYS A 333 0.61 -2.35 -23.60
C LYS A 333 2.02 -2.54 -23.05
N PRO A 334 3.04 -2.78 -23.89
CA PRO A 334 4.42 -2.81 -23.42
C PRO A 334 4.87 -1.42 -22.97
N TYR A 335 4.38 -0.39 -23.69
CA TYR A 335 4.62 1.01 -23.41
C TYR A 335 3.53 1.91 -24.00
N ILE A 336 3.49 3.16 -23.54
CA ILE A 336 2.75 4.27 -24.16
C ILE A 336 3.69 5.46 -24.41
N ILE A 337 3.29 6.39 -25.28
CA ILE A 337 3.99 7.66 -25.48
C ILE A 337 3.00 8.79 -25.22
N LYS A 338 3.39 9.75 -24.38
CA LYS A 338 2.62 10.95 -24.03
C LYS A 338 3.40 12.19 -24.44
N GLU A 339 2.71 13.26 -24.81
CA GLU A 339 3.34 14.54 -25.13
C GLU A 339 2.98 15.56 -24.05
N LEU A 340 3.99 16.13 -23.39
CA LEU A 340 3.85 17.14 -22.34
C LEU A 340 4.88 18.23 -22.58
N ASP A 341 4.45 19.49 -22.55
CA ASP A 341 5.31 20.66 -22.83
C ASP A 341 6.11 20.58 -24.14
N GLY A 342 5.57 19.89 -25.16
CA GLY A 342 6.24 19.65 -26.44
C GLY A 342 7.32 18.56 -26.41
N LEU A 343 7.50 17.87 -25.29
CA LEU A 343 8.39 16.71 -25.13
C LEU A 343 7.59 15.42 -25.22
N LYS A 344 8.14 14.42 -25.90
CA LYS A 344 7.60 13.06 -25.94
C LYS A 344 8.18 12.24 -24.80
N ILE A 345 7.30 11.63 -24.02
CA ILE A 345 7.65 10.80 -22.87
C ILE A 345 7.20 9.37 -23.14
N GLY A 346 8.15 8.46 -23.26
CA GLY A 346 7.90 7.03 -23.33
C GLY A 346 7.73 6.46 -21.93
N ILE A 347 6.66 5.72 -21.69
CA ILE A 347 6.38 5.06 -20.41
C ILE A 347 6.25 3.57 -20.68
N ALA A 348 7.23 2.79 -20.27
CA ALA A 348 7.25 1.33 -20.41
C ALA A 348 6.89 0.63 -19.10
N GLY A 349 6.36 -0.59 -19.17
CA GLY A 349 6.05 -1.42 -18.00
C GLY A 349 6.77 -2.76 -18.04
N LEU A 350 7.34 -3.16 -16.91
CA LEU A 350 8.03 -4.45 -16.78
C LEU A 350 7.68 -5.12 -15.44
N THR A 351 7.32 -6.39 -15.51
CA THR A 351 6.87 -7.20 -14.38
C THR A 351 7.90 -8.29 -14.06
N ASP A 352 8.05 -8.65 -12.78
CA ASP A 352 8.93 -9.75 -12.38
C ASP A 352 8.55 -11.05 -13.10
N ASP A 353 9.50 -11.69 -13.79
CA ASP A 353 9.21 -12.91 -14.56
C ASP A 353 8.88 -14.13 -13.68
N LEU A 354 9.19 -14.04 -12.38
CA LEU A 354 8.80 -14.99 -11.35
C LEU A 354 7.44 -14.70 -10.73
N SER A 355 6.76 -13.59 -11.07
CA SER A 355 5.43 -13.26 -10.53
C SER A 355 4.39 -14.36 -10.76
N LYS A 356 4.53 -15.17 -11.82
CA LYS A 356 3.63 -16.31 -12.04
C LYS A 356 3.74 -17.42 -11.00
N LEU A 357 4.83 -17.43 -10.23
CA LEU A 357 5.13 -18.40 -9.17
C LEU A 357 4.68 -17.94 -7.79
N THR A 358 4.40 -16.65 -7.62
CA THR A 358 4.03 -16.04 -6.32
C THR A 358 2.51 -15.90 -6.16
N THR A 359 1.74 -16.48 -7.09
CA THR A 359 0.28 -16.55 -7.07
C THR A 359 -0.22 -17.98 -7.35
N HIS A 360 -1.53 -18.19 -7.27
CA HIS A 360 -2.13 -19.50 -7.49
C HIS A 360 -1.96 -19.96 -8.95
N TYR A 361 -1.39 -21.15 -9.16
CA TYR A 361 -1.09 -21.70 -10.49
C TYR A 361 -2.26 -21.63 -11.48
N GLU A 362 -3.50 -21.92 -11.03
CA GLU A 362 -4.67 -21.86 -11.90
C GLU A 362 -4.93 -20.49 -12.51
N ASN A 363 -4.49 -19.40 -11.87
CA ASN A 363 -4.65 -18.03 -12.36
C ASN A 363 -3.69 -17.72 -13.51
N THR A 364 -2.51 -18.35 -13.52
CA THR A 364 -1.41 -18.05 -14.45
C THR A 364 -1.11 -19.19 -15.42
N LYS A 365 -1.87 -20.31 -15.34
CA LYS A 365 -1.64 -21.52 -16.15
C LYS A 365 -1.71 -21.30 -17.66
N ASP A 366 -2.34 -20.24 -18.14
CA ASP A 366 -2.53 -19.97 -19.57
C ASP A 366 -1.58 -18.89 -20.11
N ILE A 367 -0.73 -18.31 -19.25
CA ILE A 367 0.23 -17.26 -19.59
C ILE A 367 1.67 -17.69 -19.31
N ASP A 368 2.60 -16.96 -19.91
CA ASP A 368 4.01 -16.97 -19.62
C ASP A 368 4.51 -15.55 -19.44
N LEU A 369 5.36 -15.35 -18.43
CA LEU A 369 6.16 -14.14 -18.28
C LEU A 369 7.55 -14.44 -18.82
N TYR A 370 8.00 -13.60 -19.75
CA TYR A 370 9.33 -13.70 -20.35
C TYR A 370 10.36 -12.93 -19.54
N ASP A 371 11.64 -13.30 -19.71
CA ASP A 371 12.76 -12.70 -18.97
C ASP A 371 12.70 -11.17 -19.05
N GLN A 372 12.62 -10.57 -17.87
CA GLN A 372 12.41 -9.14 -17.73
C GLN A 372 13.58 -8.32 -18.28
N TRP A 373 14.80 -8.85 -18.27
CA TRP A 373 15.99 -8.14 -18.74
C TRP A 373 16.04 -8.10 -20.25
N GLU A 374 15.84 -9.23 -20.92
CA GLU A 374 15.82 -9.34 -22.39
C GLU A 374 14.67 -8.51 -22.97
N VAL A 375 13.46 -8.67 -22.42
CA VAL A 375 12.29 -7.92 -22.90
C VAL A 375 12.41 -6.44 -22.58
N GLY A 376 12.91 -6.09 -21.39
CA GLY A 376 13.15 -4.72 -20.97
C GLY A 376 14.13 -3.99 -21.89
N GLU A 377 15.31 -4.57 -22.15
CA GLU A 377 16.31 -3.98 -23.05
C GLU A 377 15.74 -3.75 -24.45
N LYS A 378 15.01 -4.74 -24.99
CA LYS A 378 14.35 -4.60 -26.29
C LYS A 378 13.31 -3.47 -26.30
N THR A 379 12.49 -3.40 -25.26
CA THR A 379 11.40 -2.41 -25.14
C THR A 379 11.94 -0.99 -25.05
N ILE A 380 12.98 -0.77 -24.24
CA ILE A 380 13.62 0.54 -24.10
C ILE A 380 14.31 0.96 -25.39
N LYS A 381 15.03 0.05 -26.05
CA LYS A 381 15.63 0.32 -27.37
C LYS A 381 14.61 0.70 -28.44
N GLU A 382 13.40 0.15 -28.39
CA GLU A 382 12.33 0.55 -29.29
C GLU A 382 11.80 1.97 -29.02
N LEU A 383 11.96 2.49 -27.79
CA LEU A 383 11.56 3.84 -27.39
C LEU A 383 12.65 4.89 -27.65
N GLU A 384 13.92 4.55 -27.53
CA GLU A 384 15.09 5.47 -27.61
C GLU A 384 14.99 6.50 -28.75
N ASP A 385 14.68 6.06 -29.97
CA ASP A 385 14.63 6.96 -31.14
C ASP A 385 13.29 7.70 -31.31
N LYS A 386 12.31 7.48 -30.42
CA LYS A 386 10.93 7.97 -30.55
C LYS A 386 10.56 9.05 -29.54
N VAL A 387 11.30 9.16 -28.45
CA VAL A 387 10.94 9.98 -27.28
C VAL A 387 12.13 10.77 -26.75
N ASP A 388 11.84 11.83 -26.01
CA ASP A 388 12.84 12.70 -25.37
C ASP A 388 13.16 12.25 -23.94
N ILE A 389 12.21 11.57 -23.28
CA ILE A 389 12.35 11.03 -21.91
C ILE A 389 11.79 9.62 -21.87
N ILE A 390 12.49 8.70 -21.19
CA ILE A 390 12.04 7.33 -20.94
C ILE A 390 11.81 7.11 -19.44
N ILE A 391 10.58 6.77 -19.10
CA ILE A 391 10.15 6.33 -17.79
C ILE A 391 9.87 4.82 -17.83
N LEU A 392 10.44 4.07 -16.89
CA LEU A 392 10.12 2.66 -16.69
C LEU A 392 9.31 2.49 -15.40
N LEU A 393 8.10 1.95 -15.52
CA LEU A 393 7.35 1.40 -14.39
C LEU A 393 7.80 -0.06 -14.20
N ALA A 394 8.41 -0.36 -13.07
CA ALA A 394 9.08 -1.64 -12.83
C ALA A 394 8.59 -2.29 -11.54
N HIS A 395 7.92 -3.43 -11.67
CA HIS A 395 7.47 -4.23 -10.53
C HIS A 395 8.36 -5.46 -10.36
N LEU A 396 9.64 -5.24 -10.03
CA LEU A 396 10.69 -6.29 -10.00
C LEU A 396 11.23 -6.54 -8.57
N HIS A 397 10.48 -6.18 -7.54
CA HIS A 397 10.84 -6.42 -6.13
C HIS A 397 12.27 -5.92 -5.77
N SER A 398 13.13 -6.85 -5.35
CA SER A 398 14.52 -6.58 -4.98
C SER A 398 15.43 -6.22 -6.17
N HIS A 399 15.00 -6.50 -7.40
CA HIS A 399 15.78 -6.25 -8.60
C HIS A 399 15.68 -4.81 -9.11
N ASN A 400 14.73 -4.01 -8.62
CA ASN A 400 14.50 -2.63 -9.07
C ASN A 400 15.78 -1.77 -9.06
N ASN A 401 16.58 -1.84 -8.00
CA ASN A 401 17.83 -1.06 -7.86
C ASN A 401 18.98 -1.54 -8.77
N SER A 402 18.82 -2.70 -9.42
CA SER A 402 19.79 -3.26 -10.38
C SER A 402 19.44 -2.96 -11.84
N ILE A 403 18.25 -2.40 -12.12
CA ILE A 403 17.80 -2.09 -13.47
C ILE A 403 18.85 -1.26 -14.25
N PRO A 404 19.43 -0.17 -13.72
CA PRO A 404 20.39 0.63 -14.48
C PRO A 404 21.72 -0.09 -14.80
N GLU A 405 21.97 -1.27 -14.21
CA GLU A 405 23.13 -2.12 -14.55
C GLU A 405 22.84 -3.09 -15.71
N LYS A 406 21.55 -3.28 -16.03
CA LYS A 406 21.05 -4.28 -16.98
C LYS A 406 20.40 -3.66 -18.20
N ILE A 407 19.71 -2.55 -18.01
CA ILE A 407 18.98 -1.83 -19.04
C ILE A 407 19.45 -0.37 -19.02
N ASN A 408 20.05 0.07 -20.12
CA ASN A 408 20.58 1.43 -20.26
C ASN A 408 19.49 2.38 -20.80
N ASN A 409 19.79 3.68 -20.83
CA ASN A 409 18.97 4.72 -21.46
C ASN A 409 17.56 4.85 -20.86
N ILE A 410 17.46 4.76 -19.53
CA ILE A 410 16.23 5.05 -18.77
C ILE A 410 16.51 6.30 -17.93
N ASP A 411 15.65 7.31 -18.00
CA ASP A 411 15.80 8.54 -17.22
C ASP A 411 15.22 8.40 -15.80
N LEU A 412 14.05 7.77 -15.69
CA LEU A 412 13.31 7.61 -14.44
C LEU A 412 12.72 6.20 -14.31
N ILE A 413 12.89 5.59 -13.14
CA ILE A 413 12.33 4.29 -12.78
C ILE A 413 11.39 4.49 -11.60
N ILE A 414 10.13 4.09 -11.76
CA ILE A 414 9.15 4.00 -10.67
C ILE A 414 9.03 2.53 -10.29
N ALA A 415 9.57 2.19 -9.12
CA ALA A 415 9.65 0.82 -8.62
C ALA A 415 8.36 0.39 -7.89
N GLY A 416 8.10 -0.92 -7.85
CA GLY A 416 7.10 -1.58 -7.00
C GLY A 416 7.51 -3.00 -6.60
N GLY A 417 6.74 -3.61 -5.70
CA GLY A 417 6.88 -5.00 -5.24
C GLY A 417 7.76 -5.17 -4.01
N ASN A 418 8.24 -4.09 -3.39
CA ASN A 418 9.14 -4.17 -2.25
C ASN A 418 8.64 -3.43 -0.99
N ASP A 419 7.50 -2.73 -1.09
CA ASP A 419 6.92 -1.90 -0.02
C ASP A 419 7.93 -0.91 0.61
N THR A 420 8.95 -0.51 -0.16
CA THR A 420 10.03 0.32 0.37
C THR A 420 9.74 1.81 0.18
N PHE A 421 9.87 2.55 1.27
CA PHE A 421 9.87 4.01 1.25
C PHE A 421 11.31 4.48 1.19
N GLY A 422 11.61 5.34 0.22
CA GLY A 422 12.95 5.88 0.09
C GLY A 422 13.00 7.13 -0.76
N ARG A 423 14.06 7.91 -0.56
CA ARG A 423 14.42 8.98 -1.48
C ARG A 423 14.97 8.41 -2.79
N PRO A 424 14.99 9.24 -3.85
CA PRO A 424 15.49 8.80 -5.14
C PRO A 424 16.94 8.33 -5.05
N ILE A 425 17.26 7.26 -5.76
CA ILE A 425 18.62 6.76 -5.94
C ILE A 425 19.06 7.13 -7.35
N LEU A 426 20.16 7.88 -7.49
CA LEU A 426 20.78 8.15 -8.78
C LEU A 426 21.82 7.09 -9.08
N LYS A 427 21.66 6.34 -10.17
CA LYS A 427 22.56 5.26 -10.57
C LYS A 427 22.64 5.12 -12.08
N ASN A 428 23.86 5.17 -12.63
CA ASN A 428 24.11 5.13 -14.08
C ASN A 428 23.21 6.12 -14.85
N ASP A 429 23.11 7.35 -14.35
CA ASP A 429 22.25 8.43 -14.87
C ASP A 429 20.73 8.21 -14.77
N SER A 430 20.26 7.04 -14.33
CA SER A 430 18.85 6.77 -14.04
C SER A 430 18.47 7.19 -12.61
N ILE A 431 17.32 7.83 -12.47
CA ILE A 431 16.70 8.15 -11.18
C ILE A 431 15.76 7.01 -10.79
N ILE A 432 15.97 6.38 -9.63
CA ILE A 432 15.12 5.28 -9.15
C ILE A 432 14.30 5.75 -7.95
N ILE A 433 12.98 5.60 -8.04
CA ILE A 433 12.04 5.95 -6.98
C ILE A 433 11.41 4.68 -6.44
N ASN A 434 11.40 4.53 -5.11
CA ASN A 434 10.58 3.54 -4.43
C ASN A 434 9.44 4.31 -3.73
N PRO A 435 8.23 4.33 -4.32
CA PRO A 435 7.14 5.17 -3.84
C PRO A 435 6.61 4.79 -2.45
N GLY A 436 6.87 3.56 -1.99
CA GLY A 436 6.35 3.03 -0.74
C GLY A 436 5.43 1.85 -0.99
N GLY A 437 4.39 1.76 -0.18
CA GLY A 437 3.33 0.78 -0.32
C GLY A 437 2.14 1.08 0.59
N VAL A 438 1.16 0.19 0.57
CA VAL A 438 -0.06 0.20 1.40
C VAL A 438 -0.83 1.52 1.41
N GLY A 439 -0.72 2.31 0.34
CA GLY A 439 -1.53 3.50 0.10
C GLY A 439 -1.35 4.63 1.12
N VAL A 440 -0.18 4.76 1.76
CA VAL A 440 0.06 5.76 2.84
C VAL A 440 0.70 7.07 2.37
N ALA A 441 1.33 7.09 1.20
CA ALA A 441 2.04 8.27 0.69
C ALA A 441 1.89 8.40 -0.82
N VAL A 442 2.11 9.63 -1.30
CA VAL A 442 2.21 9.99 -2.70
C VAL A 442 3.55 10.69 -2.91
N ASN A 443 4.23 10.39 -4.01
CA ASN A 443 5.56 10.95 -4.30
C ASN A 443 5.44 11.94 -5.44
N GLN A 444 5.92 13.17 -5.22
CA GLN A 444 6.08 14.17 -6.26
C GLN A 444 7.53 14.16 -6.73
N ILE A 445 7.72 13.95 -8.04
CA ILE A 445 9.01 14.05 -8.71
C ILE A 445 8.90 15.07 -9.83
N ASN A 446 9.64 16.16 -9.72
CA ASN A 446 9.76 17.15 -10.78
C ASN A 446 11.05 16.89 -11.53
N LEU A 447 10.98 16.41 -12.77
CA LEU A 447 12.12 16.41 -13.68
C LEU A 447 12.32 17.84 -14.18
N ASN A 448 13.48 18.41 -13.89
CA ASN A 448 13.82 19.78 -14.25
C ASN A 448 14.63 19.77 -15.54
N LEU A 449 14.11 20.43 -16.57
CA LEU A 449 14.74 20.47 -17.88
C LEU A 449 15.10 21.90 -18.27
N ILE A 450 16.25 22.05 -18.90
CA ILE A 450 16.67 23.28 -19.58
C ILE A 450 16.99 22.92 -21.03
N LYS A 451 16.37 23.63 -21.97
CA LYS A 451 16.54 23.39 -23.42
C LYS A 451 16.27 21.93 -23.79
N GLY A 452 15.27 21.32 -23.15
CA GLY A 452 14.85 19.93 -23.39
C GLY A 452 15.74 18.85 -22.77
N GLN A 453 16.75 19.20 -21.97
CA GLN A 453 17.62 18.23 -21.30
C GLN A 453 17.37 18.22 -19.80
N ILE A 454 17.23 17.02 -19.20
CA ILE A 454 17.13 16.85 -17.75
C ILE A 454 18.46 17.30 -17.11
N ILE A 455 18.38 18.26 -16.19
CA ILE A 455 19.54 18.75 -15.42
C ILE A 455 19.52 18.26 -13.97
N GLY A 456 18.37 17.77 -13.50
CA GLY A 456 18.16 17.27 -12.16
C GLY A 456 16.69 17.06 -11.85
N TYR A 457 16.40 16.86 -10.57
CA TYR A 457 15.04 16.63 -10.10
C TYR A 457 14.78 17.29 -8.75
N THR A 458 13.51 17.54 -8.45
CA THR A 458 13.05 17.81 -7.08
C THR A 458 12.15 16.66 -6.62
N PHE A 459 12.28 16.24 -5.36
CA PHE A 459 11.52 15.12 -4.82
C PHE A 459 10.85 15.50 -3.50
N ASN A 460 9.57 15.15 -3.36
CA ASN A 460 8.84 15.25 -2.10
C ASN A 460 8.00 13.98 -1.88
N GLN A 461 8.09 13.38 -0.70
CA GLN A 461 7.25 12.25 -0.30
C GLN A 461 6.17 12.74 0.68
N ILE A 462 4.93 12.80 0.21
CA ILE A 462 3.82 13.40 0.93
C ILE A 462 2.96 12.30 1.54
N TYR A 463 3.00 12.18 2.87
CA TYR A 463 2.15 11.26 3.60
C TYR A 463 0.68 11.72 3.55
N LEU A 464 -0.22 10.74 3.39
CA LEU A 464 -1.67 10.95 3.39
C LEU A 464 -2.19 11.04 4.82
N SER A 465 -1.85 12.15 5.49
CA SER A 465 -2.25 12.44 6.86
C SER A 465 -3.76 12.69 7.01
N PRO A 466 -4.31 12.75 8.22
CA PRO A 466 -5.71 13.15 8.44
C PRO A 466 -6.02 14.58 7.98
N ASN A 467 -4.99 15.43 7.84
CA ASN A 467 -5.12 16.84 7.47
C ASN A 467 -5.15 17.06 5.95
N VAL A 468 -4.82 16.05 5.14
CA VAL A 468 -4.96 16.12 3.68
C VAL A 468 -6.46 16.09 3.33
N PRO A 469 -6.97 17.06 2.57
CA PRO A 469 -8.35 17.04 2.08
C PRO A 469 -8.64 15.84 1.17
N GLU A 470 -9.91 15.46 1.06
CA GLU A 470 -10.36 14.35 0.22
C GLU A 470 -10.99 14.85 -1.08
N LYS A 471 -10.77 14.11 -2.18
CA LYS A 471 -11.50 14.29 -3.43
C LYS A 471 -12.86 13.61 -3.33
N GLU A 472 -13.93 14.41 -3.31
CA GLU A 472 -15.32 13.95 -3.11
C GLU A 472 -15.75 12.85 -4.09
N GLU A 473 -15.34 12.94 -5.35
CA GLU A 473 -15.65 11.92 -6.36
C GLU A 473 -15.05 10.55 -6.00
N VAL A 474 -13.78 10.52 -5.61
CA VAL A 474 -13.10 9.27 -5.21
C VAL A 474 -13.70 8.75 -3.90
N LYS A 475 -13.99 9.66 -2.96
CA LYS A 475 -14.65 9.31 -1.70
C LYS A 475 -16.00 8.62 -1.95
N ALA A 476 -16.81 9.14 -2.87
CA ALA A 476 -18.11 8.55 -3.20
C ALA A 476 -17.99 7.12 -3.75
N ILE A 477 -16.94 6.84 -4.55
CA ILE A 477 -16.66 5.49 -5.06
C ILE A 477 -16.24 4.56 -3.91
N VAL A 478 -15.35 5.01 -3.03
CA VAL A 478 -14.92 4.25 -1.85
C VAL A 478 -16.13 3.92 -0.96
N ASP A 479 -16.98 4.91 -0.66
CA ASP A 479 -18.16 4.73 0.17
C ASP A 479 -19.18 3.78 -0.47
N HIS A 480 -19.32 3.79 -1.80
CA HIS A 480 -20.17 2.85 -2.53
C HIS A 480 -19.70 1.40 -2.35
N TYR A 481 -18.42 1.11 -2.62
CA TYR A 481 -17.89 -0.24 -2.47
C TYR A 481 -17.85 -0.72 -1.02
N LYS A 482 -17.62 0.19 -0.07
CA LYS A 482 -17.75 -0.11 1.35
C LYS A 482 -19.19 -0.50 1.71
N ALA A 483 -20.18 0.25 1.26
CA ALA A 483 -21.58 -0.06 1.49
C ALA A 483 -21.99 -1.39 0.84
N ASP A 484 -21.46 -1.71 -0.34
CA ASP A 484 -21.70 -2.99 -1.02
C ASP A 484 -21.14 -4.17 -0.21
N LEU A 485 -19.92 -4.03 0.34
CA LEU A 485 -19.34 -5.01 1.25
C LEU A 485 -20.22 -5.19 2.51
N GLU A 486 -20.60 -4.09 3.18
CA GLU A 486 -21.45 -4.10 4.38
C GLU A 486 -22.83 -4.75 4.11
N ALA A 487 -23.44 -4.44 2.97
CA ALA A 487 -24.68 -5.04 2.52
C ALA A 487 -24.52 -6.54 2.25
N SER A 488 -23.38 -6.97 1.72
CA SER A 488 -23.07 -8.38 1.51
C SER A 488 -22.94 -9.15 2.83
N MET A 489 -22.31 -8.53 3.84
CA MET A 489 -22.16 -9.10 5.19
C MET A 489 -23.49 -9.25 5.91
N SER A 490 -24.46 -8.38 5.62
CA SER A 490 -25.79 -8.38 6.25
C SER A 490 -26.77 -9.40 5.64
N LYS A 491 -26.39 -10.12 4.59
CA LYS A 491 -27.28 -11.11 3.94
C LYS A 491 -27.52 -12.29 4.86
N VAL A 492 -28.79 -12.59 5.11
CA VAL A 492 -29.21 -13.79 5.86
C VAL A 492 -28.93 -15.03 5.00
N VAL A 493 -28.20 -15.97 5.57
CA VAL A 493 -27.82 -17.23 4.94
C VAL A 493 -28.57 -18.42 5.54
N GLY A 494 -29.17 -18.29 6.72
CA GLY A 494 -30.00 -19.33 7.32
C GLY A 494 -30.52 -18.88 8.69
N LYS A 495 -31.00 -19.83 9.50
CA LYS A 495 -31.46 -19.57 10.88
C LYS A 495 -30.91 -20.59 11.87
N SER A 496 -30.51 -20.12 13.05
CA SER A 496 -30.18 -20.97 14.20
C SER A 496 -31.40 -21.11 15.10
N THR A 497 -31.68 -22.31 15.61
CA THR A 497 -32.69 -22.52 16.65
C THR A 497 -32.11 -22.48 18.07
N VAL A 498 -30.81 -22.21 18.20
CA VAL A 498 -30.08 -22.24 19.48
C VAL A 498 -29.17 -21.03 19.61
N ASP A 499 -28.95 -20.63 20.85
CA ASP A 499 -27.94 -19.64 21.23
C ASP A 499 -26.71 -20.36 21.79
N ILE A 500 -25.59 -20.21 21.11
CA ILE A 500 -24.29 -20.81 21.42
C ILE A 500 -23.33 -19.66 21.73
N ALA A 501 -23.18 -19.34 23.02
CA ALA A 501 -22.25 -18.32 23.47
C ALA A 501 -20.81 -18.70 23.09
N TRP A 502 -20.04 -17.73 22.60
CA TRP A 502 -18.63 -17.98 22.29
C TRP A 502 -17.80 -18.15 23.56
N SER A 503 -16.98 -19.20 23.59
CA SER A 503 -16.00 -19.40 24.65
C SER A 503 -14.72 -20.01 24.10
N SER A 504 -13.65 -19.19 24.04
CA SER A 504 -12.34 -19.66 23.59
C SER A 504 -11.81 -20.84 24.43
N PRO A 505 -12.01 -20.92 25.76
CA PRO A 505 -11.62 -22.10 26.52
C PRO A 505 -12.39 -23.36 26.12
N LEU A 506 -13.71 -23.30 25.95
CA LEU A 506 -14.54 -24.49 25.70
C LEU A 506 -14.20 -25.14 24.36
N VAL A 507 -14.15 -24.37 23.28
CA VAL A 507 -13.84 -24.90 21.94
C VAL A 507 -12.41 -25.47 21.83
N ARG A 508 -11.54 -25.15 22.79
CA ARG A 508 -10.13 -25.57 22.84
C ARG A 508 -9.83 -26.65 23.87
N THR A 509 -10.83 -27.13 24.61
CA THR A 509 -10.60 -28.10 25.71
C THR A 509 -11.64 -29.21 25.80
N GLN A 510 -12.76 -29.11 25.09
CA GLN A 510 -13.84 -30.08 25.09
C GLN A 510 -14.62 -30.08 23.76
N GLU A 511 -15.56 -31.02 23.62
CA GLU A 511 -16.53 -31.00 22.52
C GLU A 511 -17.34 -29.71 22.51
N HIS A 512 -17.60 -29.19 21.31
CA HIS A 512 -18.33 -27.95 21.11
C HIS A 512 -19.29 -28.07 19.93
N GLU A 513 -20.51 -27.55 20.09
CA GLU A 513 -21.62 -27.62 19.13
C GLU A 513 -21.22 -27.08 17.74
N LEU A 514 -20.65 -25.87 17.72
CA LEU A 514 -20.13 -25.27 16.48
C LEU A 514 -18.93 -26.05 15.90
N GLY A 515 -18.11 -26.66 16.75
CA GLY A 515 -17.02 -27.53 16.30
C GLY A 515 -17.53 -28.72 15.50
N ASN A 516 -18.56 -29.38 16.04
CA ASN A 516 -19.26 -30.49 15.39
C ASN A 516 -19.86 -30.05 14.05
N PHE A 517 -20.63 -28.95 14.05
CA PHE A 517 -21.32 -28.47 12.86
C PHE A 517 -20.37 -28.06 11.73
N ILE A 518 -19.26 -27.40 12.05
CA ILE A 518 -18.23 -27.03 11.06
C ILE A 518 -17.52 -28.28 10.53
N ALA A 519 -17.17 -29.22 11.40
CA ALA A 519 -16.56 -30.49 10.98
C ALA A 519 -17.49 -31.31 10.08
N ASP A 520 -18.81 -31.25 10.30
CA ASP A 520 -19.81 -31.89 9.44
C ASP A 520 -19.88 -31.23 8.06
N ALA A 521 -19.94 -29.88 8.03
CA ALA A 521 -19.95 -29.13 6.77
C ALA A 521 -18.73 -29.46 5.91
N LEU A 522 -17.54 -29.50 6.52
CA LEU A 522 -16.31 -29.87 5.84
C LEU A 522 -16.38 -31.30 5.31
N ARG A 523 -16.79 -32.25 6.16
CA ARG A 523 -16.85 -33.67 5.81
C ARG A 523 -17.80 -33.93 4.64
N GLU A 524 -18.97 -33.30 4.65
CA GLU A 524 -19.97 -33.40 3.58
C GLU A 524 -19.43 -32.79 2.28
N PHE A 525 -18.83 -31.61 2.34
CA PHE A 525 -18.21 -30.97 1.17
C PHE A 525 -17.05 -31.78 0.57
N GLY A 526 -16.18 -32.32 1.42
CA GLY A 526 -15.03 -33.10 1.02
C GLY A 526 -15.37 -34.51 0.54
N ASP A 527 -16.61 -34.96 0.67
CA ASP A 527 -17.02 -36.36 0.55
C ASP A 527 -16.01 -37.28 1.26
N ALA A 528 -15.74 -36.95 2.53
CA ALA A 528 -14.66 -37.50 3.33
C ALA A 528 -15.20 -38.41 4.45
N ASP A 529 -14.38 -39.37 4.89
CA ASP A 529 -14.72 -40.21 6.04
C ASP A 529 -14.71 -39.40 7.35
N ILE A 530 -13.78 -38.43 7.44
CA ILE A 530 -13.44 -37.69 8.66
C ILE A 530 -13.31 -36.20 8.35
N GLY A 531 -13.91 -35.35 9.18
CA GLY A 531 -13.67 -33.90 9.17
C GLY A 531 -12.98 -33.47 10.46
N ILE A 532 -11.95 -32.62 10.37
CA ILE A 532 -11.27 -32.03 11.54
C ILE A 532 -11.25 -30.51 11.43
N MET A 533 -11.59 -29.85 12.54
CA MET A 533 -11.48 -28.42 12.74
C MET A 533 -10.71 -28.13 14.04
N ASN A 534 -9.56 -27.46 13.97
CA ASN A 534 -8.85 -27.02 15.17
C ASN A 534 -9.65 -25.90 15.86
N GLY A 535 -9.85 -26.00 17.17
CA GLY A 535 -10.66 -25.06 17.96
C GLY A 535 -10.13 -23.62 17.94
N GLY A 536 -8.86 -23.43 17.63
CA GLY A 536 -8.22 -22.15 17.40
C GLY A 536 -8.81 -21.37 16.23
N GLY A 537 -9.30 -22.08 15.20
CA GLY A 537 -9.94 -21.48 14.03
C GLY A 537 -11.37 -20.98 14.27
N ILE A 538 -12.02 -21.37 15.38
CA ILE A 538 -13.39 -20.96 15.73
C ILE A 538 -13.35 -19.76 16.67
N ARG A 539 -13.83 -18.60 16.21
CA ARG A 539 -13.62 -17.29 16.87
C ARG A 539 -14.91 -16.59 17.30
N GLY A 540 -16.06 -17.18 16.99
CA GLY A 540 -17.37 -16.61 17.28
C GLY A 540 -18.38 -17.66 17.71
N GLY A 541 -19.47 -17.18 18.31
CA GLY A 541 -20.62 -17.96 18.71
C GLY A 541 -21.73 -17.81 17.67
N LEU A 542 -22.91 -18.34 17.99
CA LEU A 542 -24.06 -18.30 17.11
C LEU A 542 -25.29 -17.91 17.93
N THR A 543 -25.99 -16.86 17.52
CA THR A 543 -27.21 -16.41 18.20
C THR A 543 -28.44 -17.07 17.59
N GLU A 544 -29.44 -17.37 18.41
CA GLU A 544 -30.75 -17.84 17.94
C GLU A 544 -31.37 -16.80 16.98
N GLY A 545 -31.95 -17.26 15.88
CA GLY A 545 -32.57 -16.42 14.86
C GLY A 545 -31.80 -16.39 13.55
N ASP A 546 -31.86 -15.27 12.83
CA ASP A 546 -31.25 -15.13 11.51
C ASP A 546 -29.73 -15.15 11.60
N ILE A 547 -29.11 -15.96 10.74
CA ILE A 547 -27.64 -16.06 10.60
C ILE A 547 -27.24 -15.26 9.37
N THR A 548 -26.35 -14.29 9.53
CA THR A 548 -25.82 -13.49 8.41
C THR A 548 -24.47 -14.00 7.91
N VAL A 549 -24.06 -13.59 6.70
CA VAL A 549 -22.68 -13.80 6.21
C VAL A 549 -21.66 -13.26 7.22
N GLY A 550 -21.91 -12.09 7.79
CA GLY A 550 -21.05 -11.47 8.81
C GLY A 550 -20.91 -12.32 10.07
N ASP A 551 -21.97 -13.05 10.47
CA ASP A 551 -21.88 -13.98 11.61
C ASP A 551 -20.99 -15.18 11.28
N VAL A 552 -21.05 -15.70 10.05
CA VAL A 552 -20.15 -16.77 9.58
C VAL A 552 -18.69 -16.29 9.56
N PHE A 553 -18.43 -15.06 9.12
CA PHE A 553 -17.08 -14.47 9.13
C PHE A 553 -16.56 -14.24 10.56
N LYS A 554 -17.43 -13.88 11.52
CA LYS A 554 -17.02 -13.81 12.94
C LYS A 554 -16.66 -15.19 13.50
N ILE A 555 -17.37 -16.24 13.08
CA ILE A 555 -17.08 -17.62 13.51
C ILE A 555 -15.77 -18.12 12.89
N LEU A 556 -15.53 -17.85 11.59
CA LEU A 556 -14.38 -18.29 10.81
C LEU A 556 -13.67 -17.10 10.11
N PRO A 557 -12.90 -16.28 10.85
CA PRO A 557 -12.35 -15.02 10.31
C PRO A 557 -11.05 -15.19 9.52
N PHE A 558 -10.48 -16.39 9.49
CA PHE A 558 -9.22 -16.64 8.79
C PHE A 558 -9.46 -17.00 7.32
N ASP A 559 -8.48 -16.70 6.47
CA ASP A 559 -8.42 -17.05 5.05
C ASP A 559 -8.03 -18.51 4.79
N ASN A 560 -8.41 -19.39 5.70
CA ASN A 560 -8.15 -20.82 5.58
C ASN A 560 -9.00 -21.44 4.47
N LYS A 561 -8.36 -22.19 3.59
CA LYS A 561 -8.98 -22.94 2.50
C LYS A 561 -9.19 -24.41 2.86
N VAL A 562 -10.08 -25.07 2.13
CA VAL A 562 -10.39 -26.49 2.31
C VAL A 562 -9.36 -27.37 1.63
N THR A 563 -8.77 -28.29 2.41
CA THR A 563 -7.81 -29.28 1.96
C THR A 563 -8.32 -30.68 2.29
N VAL A 564 -8.25 -31.58 1.30
CA VAL A 564 -8.61 -32.98 1.44
C VAL A 564 -7.37 -33.84 1.33
N LEU A 565 -7.21 -34.71 2.33
CA LEU A 565 -6.09 -35.61 2.53
C LEU A 565 -6.58 -37.06 2.53
N GLU A 566 -5.69 -37.99 2.22
CA GLU A 566 -5.82 -39.39 2.62
C GLU A 566 -4.83 -39.64 3.76
N VAL A 567 -5.30 -40.19 4.89
CA VAL A 567 -4.47 -40.44 6.07
C VAL A 567 -4.61 -41.87 6.55
N THR A 568 -3.54 -42.45 7.10
CA THR A 568 -3.64 -43.73 7.80
C THR A 568 -4.29 -43.57 9.18
N GLY A 569 -4.87 -44.64 9.73
CA GLY A 569 -5.38 -44.65 11.10
C GLY A 569 -4.32 -44.26 12.14
N LYS A 570 -3.06 -44.64 11.90
CA LYS A 570 -1.91 -44.23 12.70
C LYS A 570 -1.68 -42.72 12.67
N THR A 571 -1.64 -42.12 11.47
CA THR A 571 -1.48 -40.67 11.29
C THR A 571 -2.64 -39.89 11.92
N LEU A 572 -3.88 -40.40 11.82
CA LEU A 572 -5.03 -39.84 12.51
C LEU A 572 -4.84 -39.84 14.04
N PHE A 573 -4.33 -40.95 14.59
CA PHE A 573 -4.06 -41.06 16.03
C PHE A 573 -3.00 -40.06 16.49
N GLU A 574 -1.92 -39.92 15.72
CA GLU A 574 -0.85 -38.93 15.96
C GLU A 574 -1.39 -37.50 15.92
N ALA A 575 -2.28 -37.19 14.97
CA ALA A 575 -2.92 -35.88 14.86
C ALA A 575 -3.80 -35.57 16.09
N LEU A 576 -4.59 -36.54 16.56
CA LEU A 576 -5.40 -36.39 17.77
C LEU A 576 -4.54 -36.23 19.03
N GLU A 577 -3.46 -37.00 19.17
CA GLU A 577 -2.47 -36.84 20.25
C GLU A 577 -1.85 -35.44 20.26
N ASN A 578 -1.42 -34.93 19.10
CA ASN A 578 -0.95 -33.54 18.99
C ASN A 578 -2.04 -32.57 19.44
N GLY A 579 -3.26 -32.73 18.94
CA GLY A 579 -4.37 -31.83 19.23
C GLY A 579 -4.70 -31.76 20.72
N VAL A 580 -4.70 -32.88 21.44
CA VAL A 580 -4.98 -32.88 22.89
C VAL A 580 -3.76 -32.61 23.76
N SER A 581 -2.53 -32.59 23.23
CA SER A 581 -1.31 -32.41 24.04
C SER A 581 -1.20 -31.04 24.75
N GLY A 582 -1.94 -30.02 24.29
CA GLY A 582 -2.01 -28.71 24.96
C GLY A 582 -2.92 -28.68 26.19
N TYR A 583 -3.85 -29.65 26.33
CA TYR A 583 -4.81 -29.69 27.43
C TYR A 583 -4.10 -29.78 28.81
N PRO A 584 -4.58 -29.11 29.86
CA PRO A 584 -5.79 -28.26 29.92
C PRO A 584 -5.57 -26.78 29.55
N GLU A 585 -4.42 -26.40 28.98
CA GLU A 585 -4.23 -25.05 28.45
C GLU A 585 -5.10 -24.82 27.20
N THR A 586 -5.55 -23.58 27.02
CA THR A 586 -6.45 -23.19 25.91
C THR A 586 -5.72 -22.98 24.58
N ARG A 587 -4.95 -23.98 24.15
CA ARG A 587 -4.21 -23.98 22.86
C ARG A 587 -5.16 -24.19 21.68
N GLY A 588 -4.91 -23.49 20.56
CA GLY A 588 -5.78 -23.55 19.38
C GLY A 588 -5.88 -24.93 18.71
N LYS A 589 -4.88 -25.79 18.93
CA LYS A 589 -4.75 -27.09 18.26
C LYS A 589 -5.78 -28.16 18.63
N PHE A 590 -6.65 -27.96 19.63
CA PHE A 590 -7.62 -28.98 20.05
C PHE A 590 -8.58 -29.38 18.90
N PRO A 591 -8.76 -30.67 18.58
CA PRO A 591 -9.47 -31.10 17.39
C PRO A 591 -10.97 -31.31 17.66
N GLN A 592 -11.81 -30.50 17.02
CA GLN A 592 -13.24 -30.79 16.83
C GLN A 592 -13.38 -31.72 15.63
N VAL A 593 -14.28 -32.71 15.70
CA VAL A 593 -14.29 -33.83 14.74
C VAL A 593 -15.68 -34.15 14.18
N SER A 594 -15.71 -34.75 12.99
CA SER A 594 -16.87 -35.39 12.38
C SER A 594 -16.49 -36.76 11.81
N GLY A 595 -17.42 -37.72 11.85
CA GLY A 595 -17.22 -39.09 11.35
C GLY A 595 -16.50 -40.05 12.29
N ILE A 596 -15.95 -39.55 13.39
CA ILE A 596 -15.32 -40.34 14.45
C ILE A 596 -15.76 -39.88 15.85
N LYS A 597 -15.52 -40.74 16.83
CA LYS A 597 -15.54 -40.42 18.25
C LYS A 597 -14.20 -40.77 18.86
N TYR A 598 -13.69 -39.97 19.80
CA TYR A 598 -12.46 -40.30 20.52
C TYR A 598 -12.57 -40.05 22.01
N THR A 599 -11.80 -40.84 22.77
CA THR A 599 -11.67 -40.71 24.22
C THR A 599 -10.22 -40.43 24.55
N PHE A 600 -9.96 -39.46 25.45
CA PHE A 600 -8.61 -39.19 25.96
C PHE A 600 -8.59 -39.02 27.47
N ASP A 601 -7.46 -39.33 28.09
CA ASP A 601 -7.23 -39.18 29.53
C ASP A 601 -6.45 -37.89 29.82
N GLY A 602 -7.12 -36.91 30.41
CA GLY A 602 -6.57 -35.59 30.71
C GLY A 602 -5.46 -35.60 31.76
N ALA A 603 -5.34 -36.66 32.57
CA ALA A 603 -4.30 -36.80 33.59
C ALA A 603 -2.99 -37.39 33.03
N LYS A 604 -3.00 -37.95 31.82
CA LYS A 604 -1.81 -38.56 31.21
C LYS A 604 -0.88 -37.51 30.57
N PRO A 605 0.43 -37.82 30.48
CA PRO A 605 1.38 -36.95 29.78
C PRO A 605 1.02 -36.81 28.30
N ALA A 606 1.34 -35.65 27.72
CA ALA A 606 1.19 -35.40 26.29
C ALA A 606 1.88 -36.50 25.45
N GLY A 607 1.20 -36.99 24.41
CA GLY A 607 1.67 -38.10 23.57
C GLY A 607 1.20 -39.49 24.03
N GLU A 608 0.56 -39.60 25.19
CA GLU A 608 -0.02 -40.84 25.71
C GLU A 608 -1.49 -40.66 26.15
N ARG A 609 -2.18 -39.64 25.64
CA ARG A 609 -3.51 -39.23 26.14
C ARG A 609 -4.66 -39.96 25.48
N ILE A 610 -4.60 -40.21 24.18
CA ILE A 610 -5.68 -40.85 23.44
C ILE A 610 -5.82 -42.31 23.91
N VAL A 611 -7.04 -42.67 24.31
CA VAL A 611 -7.40 -44.00 24.83
C VAL A 611 -8.07 -44.84 23.74
N SER A 612 -8.97 -44.22 22.96
CA SER A 612 -9.67 -44.89 21.87
C SER A 612 -10.12 -43.91 20.80
N VAL A 613 -10.18 -44.39 19.57
CA VAL A 613 -10.79 -43.71 18.42
C VAL A 613 -11.67 -44.72 17.69
N THR A 614 -12.95 -44.39 17.51
CA THR A 614 -13.94 -45.24 16.83
C THR A 614 -14.64 -44.45 15.74
N LYS A 615 -15.20 -45.15 14.75
CA LYS A 615 -16.18 -44.60 13.84
C LYS A 615 -17.50 -44.31 14.58
N THR A 616 -18.42 -43.62 13.92
CA THR A 616 -19.74 -43.30 14.47
C THR A 616 -20.60 -44.52 14.78
N ASP A 617 -20.39 -45.64 14.09
CA ASP A 617 -21.06 -46.93 14.34
C ASP A 617 -20.45 -47.72 15.52
N GLY A 618 -19.38 -47.19 16.14
CA GLY A 618 -18.67 -47.80 17.27
C GLY A 618 -17.55 -48.76 16.88
N SER A 619 -17.32 -49.04 15.60
CA SER A 619 -16.18 -49.84 15.14
C SER A 619 -14.85 -49.10 15.38
N PRO A 620 -13.75 -49.79 15.74
CA PRO A 620 -12.45 -49.16 15.94
C PRO A 620 -11.88 -48.60 14.63
N ILE A 621 -11.05 -47.55 14.74
CA ILE A 621 -10.16 -47.15 13.65
C ILE A 621 -9.02 -48.16 13.52
N GLU A 622 -8.81 -48.67 12.31
CA GLU A 622 -7.74 -49.62 12.01
C GLU A 622 -6.47 -48.84 11.64
N MET A 623 -5.35 -49.11 12.33
CA MET A 623 -4.14 -48.26 12.27
C MET A 623 -3.52 -48.17 10.88
N ASP A 624 -3.52 -49.27 10.12
CA ASP A 624 -2.89 -49.34 8.79
C ASP A 624 -3.88 -49.04 7.65
N ALA A 625 -5.17 -48.85 7.96
CA ALA A 625 -6.17 -48.50 6.95
C ALA A 625 -6.08 -47.01 6.60
N TRP A 626 -6.40 -46.69 5.34
CA TRP A 626 -6.46 -45.32 4.83
C TRP A 626 -7.88 -44.77 4.92
N TYR A 627 -7.99 -43.49 5.26
CA TYR A 627 -9.23 -42.74 5.43
C TYR A 627 -9.11 -41.40 4.74
N LYS A 628 -10.18 -40.98 4.06
CA LYS A 628 -10.25 -39.64 3.48
C LYS A 628 -10.59 -38.64 4.59
N LEU A 629 -9.76 -37.61 4.75
CA LEU A 629 -9.86 -36.61 5.80
C LEU A 629 -9.89 -35.21 5.19
N VAL A 630 -10.74 -34.34 5.71
CA VAL A 630 -10.79 -32.93 5.34
C VAL A 630 -10.44 -32.03 6.52
N CYS A 631 -9.56 -31.06 6.27
CA CYS A 631 -9.10 -30.07 7.23
C CYS A 631 -8.71 -28.76 6.51
N ASN A 632 -8.17 -27.79 7.25
CA ASN A 632 -7.75 -26.51 6.66
C ASN A 632 -6.31 -26.58 6.16
N ASP A 633 -6.00 -25.73 5.20
CA ASP A 633 -4.65 -25.45 4.71
C ASP A 633 -3.66 -25.09 5.82
N PHE A 634 -4.06 -24.34 6.85
CA PHE A 634 -3.20 -24.07 8.01
C PHE A 634 -2.72 -25.36 8.69
N MET A 635 -3.62 -26.32 8.97
CA MET A 635 -3.28 -27.62 9.55
C MET A 635 -2.48 -28.49 8.58
N SER A 636 -2.84 -28.49 7.29
CA SER A 636 -2.13 -29.25 6.24
C SER A 636 -0.83 -28.60 5.74
N GLY A 637 -0.53 -27.38 6.20
CA GLY A 637 0.78 -26.74 6.16
C GLY A 637 1.57 -26.89 7.47
N GLY A 638 1.13 -27.76 8.39
CA GLY A 638 1.84 -28.06 9.65
C GLY A 638 1.55 -27.09 10.81
N GLY A 639 0.63 -26.14 10.62
CA GLY A 639 0.17 -25.21 11.65
C GLY A 639 -0.34 -25.93 12.91
N ASP A 640 -0.28 -25.25 14.06
CA ASP A 640 -0.68 -25.80 15.37
C ASP A 640 0.04 -27.12 15.76
N GLY A 641 1.18 -27.41 15.12
CA GLY A 641 1.98 -28.62 15.36
C GLY A 641 1.46 -29.86 14.64
N TYR A 642 0.53 -29.71 13.68
CA TYR A 642 0.03 -30.80 12.83
C TYR A 642 1.05 -31.19 11.75
N SER A 643 2.30 -31.42 12.12
CA SER A 643 3.39 -31.75 11.20
C SER A 643 3.14 -33.02 10.37
N MET A 644 2.36 -33.96 10.92
CA MET A 644 1.93 -35.18 10.21
C MET A 644 0.97 -34.91 9.04
N PHE A 645 0.39 -33.71 8.96
CA PHE A 645 -0.45 -33.26 7.84
C PHE A 645 0.28 -32.32 6.87
N ASN A 646 1.56 -32.01 7.11
CA ASN A 646 2.30 -30.94 6.41
C ASN A 646 2.67 -31.29 4.95
N VAL A 647 1.66 -31.52 4.12
CA VAL A 647 1.79 -31.83 2.69
C VAL A 647 1.89 -30.58 1.83
N LEU A 648 1.55 -29.39 2.38
CA LEU A 648 1.60 -28.11 1.67
C LEU A 648 2.91 -27.35 1.88
N ASN A 649 3.65 -27.62 2.98
CA ASN A 649 4.87 -26.89 3.32
C ASN A 649 5.91 -27.77 4.08
N PRO A 650 6.35 -28.90 3.51
CA PRO A 650 7.15 -29.90 4.20
C PRO A 650 8.51 -29.39 4.73
N GLU A 651 9.04 -28.28 4.20
CA GLU A 651 10.32 -27.69 4.61
C GLU A 651 10.20 -26.55 5.64
N GLY A 652 8.98 -26.11 5.97
CA GLY A 652 8.69 -25.26 7.14
C GLY A 652 9.03 -23.77 6.97
N GLY A 653 9.13 -23.26 5.74
CA GLY A 653 9.28 -21.82 5.49
C GLY A 653 7.93 -21.10 5.54
N LEU A 654 7.81 -19.98 6.24
CA LEU A 654 6.69 -19.06 6.02
C LEU A 654 6.86 -18.46 4.62
N GLY A 655 6.20 -19.02 3.61
CA GLY A 655 6.12 -18.42 2.26
C GLY A 655 6.61 -19.25 1.06
N SER A 656 6.76 -20.58 1.14
CA SER A 656 6.96 -21.39 -0.08
C SER A 656 5.67 -22.12 -0.45
N ASP A 657 4.82 -21.49 -1.26
CA ASP A 657 3.49 -21.99 -1.67
C ASP A 657 3.51 -23.12 -2.73
N THR A 658 4.65 -23.79 -2.97
CA THR A 658 4.79 -24.62 -4.19
C THR A 658 5.40 -26.01 -4.05
N ASP A 659 5.77 -26.48 -2.87
CA ASP A 659 6.28 -27.85 -2.72
C ASP A 659 5.25 -28.77 -2.04
N PHE A 660 4.32 -29.28 -2.84
CA PHE A 660 3.45 -30.37 -2.38
C PHE A 660 4.24 -31.66 -2.24
N LYS A 661 4.09 -32.32 -1.10
CA LYS A 661 4.76 -33.60 -0.85
C LYS A 661 3.91 -34.53 -0.02
N ASP A 662 3.61 -35.69 -0.58
CA ASP A 662 3.07 -36.80 0.18
C ASP A 662 4.04 -37.19 1.30
N LEU A 663 3.50 -37.35 2.50
CA LEU A 663 4.23 -37.80 3.68
C LEU A 663 3.97 -39.29 3.93
N GLU A 664 4.74 -39.87 4.82
CA GLU A 664 4.45 -41.23 5.31
C GLU A 664 3.11 -41.21 6.06
N GLY A 665 2.12 -41.93 5.52
CA GLY A 665 0.79 -42.04 6.12
C GLY A 665 -0.15 -40.85 5.90
N CYS A 666 0.25 -39.85 5.10
CA CYS A 666 -0.59 -38.70 4.73
C CYS A 666 -0.33 -38.28 3.28
N LYS A 667 -1.37 -38.18 2.47
CA LYS A 667 -1.28 -37.76 1.05
C LYS A 667 -2.24 -36.63 0.77
N LEU A 668 -1.84 -35.70 -0.09
CA LEU A 668 -2.74 -34.68 -0.60
C LEU A 668 -3.65 -35.29 -1.65
N VAL A 669 -4.96 -35.20 -1.46
CA VAL A 669 -5.93 -35.56 -2.51
C VAL A 669 -6.18 -34.34 -3.40
N TYR A 670 -6.55 -33.21 -2.79
CA TYR A 670 -6.63 -31.91 -3.43
C TYR A 670 -6.68 -30.78 -2.39
N ALA A 671 -6.14 -29.63 -2.76
CA ALA A 671 -6.37 -28.35 -2.08
C ALA A 671 -7.34 -27.53 -2.93
N THR A 672 -8.29 -26.86 -2.29
CA THR A 672 -9.25 -25.98 -2.98
C THR A 672 -8.87 -24.52 -2.81
N SER A 673 -9.43 -23.64 -3.64
CA SER A 673 -9.44 -22.19 -3.40
C SER A 673 -10.64 -21.74 -2.55
N ILE A 674 -11.42 -22.69 -2.01
CA ILE A 674 -12.66 -22.40 -1.29
C ILE A 674 -12.32 -22.13 0.17
N PHE A 675 -12.62 -20.91 0.62
CA PHE A 675 -12.52 -20.54 2.02
C PHE A 675 -13.55 -21.30 2.87
N TYR A 676 -13.11 -21.69 4.06
CA TYR A 676 -13.95 -22.32 5.09
C TYR A 676 -15.25 -21.55 5.37
N ARG A 677 -15.17 -20.22 5.47
CA ARG A 677 -16.33 -19.36 5.71
C ARG A 677 -17.33 -19.35 4.54
N ASN A 678 -16.85 -19.51 3.31
CA ASN A 678 -17.72 -19.58 2.13
C ASN A 678 -18.43 -20.94 2.08
N LEU A 679 -17.70 -22.02 2.32
CA LEU A 679 -18.27 -23.36 2.46
C LEU A 679 -19.33 -23.39 3.56
N LEU A 680 -19.01 -22.88 4.75
CA LEU A 680 -19.97 -22.86 5.86
C LEU A 680 -21.20 -22.01 5.55
N THR A 681 -21.00 -20.87 4.87
CA THR A 681 -22.09 -20.01 4.39
C THR A 681 -23.04 -20.78 3.46
N ASP A 682 -22.49 -21.50 2.48
CA ASP A 682 -23.29 -22.26 1.52
C ASP A 682 -23.98 -23.46 2.19
N TYR A 683 -23.29 -24.13 3.11
CA TYR A 683 -23.84 -25.23 3.89
C TYR A 683 -25.03 -24.79 4.76
N ILE A 684 -24.91 -23.66 5.46
CA ILE A 684 -26.02 -23.08 6.24
C ILE A 684 -27.18 -22.71 5.32
N ARG A 685 -26.89 -22.16 4.13
CA ARG A 685 -27.90 -21.82 3.13
C ARG A 685 -28.65 -23.03 2.61
N GLU A 686 -27.96 -24.13 2.41
CA GLU A 686 -28.57 -25.39 1.99
C GLU A 686 -29.46 -25.99 3.07
N LYS A 687 -28.98 -26.04 4.33
CA LYS A 687 -29.79 -26.58 5.44
C LYS A 687 -30.96 -25.66 5.82
N GLY A 688 -30.81 -24.35 5.63
CA GLY A 688 -31.82 -23.31 5.89
C GLY A 688 -32.06 -23.03 7.38
N VAL A 689 -32.38 -24.05 8.17
CA VAL A 689 -32.52 -23.98 9.64
C VAL A 689 -31.57 -25.00 10.27
N ILE A 690 -30.76 -24.57 11.22
CA ILE A 690 -29.73 -25.40 11.87
C ILE A 690 -29.90 -25.44 13.39
N THR A 691 -29.49 -26.57 13.97
CA THR A 691 -29.49 -26.82 15.41
C THR A 691 -28.19 -27.55 15.77
N PRO A 692 -27.04 -26.86 15.87
CA PRO A 692 -25.79 -27.50 16.28
C PRO A 692 -25.88 -28.07 17.70
N GLU A 693 -25.37 -29.29 17.91
CA GLU A 693 -25.51 -30.04 19.16
C GLU A 693 -24.20 -30.76 19.57
N ILE A 694 -24.07 -31.07 20.87
CA ILE A 694 -23.05 -31.99 21.40
C ILE A 694 -23.58 -33.42 21.27
N GLU A 695 -22.78 -34.32 20.71
CA GLU A 695 -23.20 -35.70 20.36
C GLU A 695 -22.33 -36.77 21.04
N GLY A 696 -21.45 -36.35 21.95
CA GLY A 696 -20.46 -37.22 22.59
C GLY A 696 -19.43 -37.72 21.59
N ARG A 697 -18.99 -36.86 20.67
CA ARG A 697 -17.84 -37.11 19.79
C ARG A 697 -16.52 -37.10 20.55
N ILE A 698 -16.43 -36.38 21.67
CA ILE A 698 -15.20 -36.27 22.47
C ILE A 698 -15.49 -36.60 23.93
N THR A 699 -14.80 -37.60 24.47
CA THR A 699 -14.92 -38.00 25.88
C THR A 699 -13.59 -37.76 26.62
N ILE A 700 -13.65 -37.07 27.76
CA ILE A 700 -12.49 -36.78 28.60
C ILE A 700 -12.55 -37.63 29.87
N LEU A 701 -11.58 -38.54 30.03
CA LEU A 701 -11.34 -39.24 31.29
C LEU A 701 -10.44 -38.37 32.17
N ASN A 702 -10.67 -38.40 33.49
CA ASN A 702 -9.89 -37.65 34.49
C ASN A 702 -9.65 -36.16 34.09
N PRO A 703 -10.72 -35.39 33.82
CA PRO A 703 -10.60 -34.01 33.36
C PRO A 703 -9.82 -33.16 34.37
N GLN A 704 -9.01 -32.26 33.86
CA GLN A 704 -8.23 -31.29 34.62
C GLN A 704 -8.94 -29.93 34.60
N GLU A 705 -8.66 -29.09 35.59
CA GLU A 705 -9.13 -27.71 35.61
C GLU A 705 -8.51 -26.91 34.45
N VAL A 706 -9.35 -26.25 33.65
CA VAL A 706 -8.94 -25.45 32.49
C VAL A 706 -8.11 -24.26 32.96
N LYS A 707 -6.95 -24.04 32.34
CA LYS A 707 -5.97 -23.01 32.73
C LYS A 707 -5.95 -21.81 31.80
#